data_AF-A0A832RY59-F1
#
_entry.id   AF-A0A832RY59-F1
#
_cell.length_a   1.000
_cell.length_b   1.000
_cell.length_c   1.000
_cell.angle_alpha   90.00
_cell.angle_beta   90.00
_cell.angle_gamma   90.00
#
_symmetry.space_group_name_H-M   'P 1'
#
loop_
_entity.id
_entity.type
_entity.pdbx_description
1 polymer ?
#
loop_
_entity_poly.entity_id
_entity_poly.type
_entity_poly.pdbx_seq_one_letter_code
_entity_poly.pdbx_strand_id
1 'polypeptide(L)'
;MSAQAQPADGCGTVMGVDIERGSSLSRAPRYAAAVYVGGEFVHHRHLTRHRLMRLIHRYRPSILACDSVHELASDRGELLALLNEMPAGMRLVQLTAPHSPSLPALASSHGLSIDRTDPVQEARACAMLAMLGVGYVVEAFEDKTVVVVSRARSLGRGGWSQNRYRRKVHGAVRAKAREIEAVLRQLAKSRGIEFEMKLTKGFGGYSRAEFVVGARREEVPISPQRHSDVQVKVRAVGRDRLTLTPLSSSGTPHIIVGIDPGTTMGLAALDLRGRLVGSTSERGFSPSDAIGWIRSMGTPVLIASDVLPVPHTVQKIANAFSVQCTGEQLTVEDKRRLTCEHEPRNDHERDAIAAASAAFRRVKNKLMQAEKKAPPLSNLDYIKALVLKGESIDSAILKASGRDGAGVGTREPQRKPPPTPEELSRLVERLKRRIESQRVRIERLVKYSEELKSELERQRRRSERLRRRLFEARQRAYVRARASVEYQRLLERHESLRRTLRERDAEIESLRERLDSLRRAREMEMRGDLVPLKPIRAFTREAIAESTPLIRKGDVLYLEDASGGGAGTAELLVGLSPRAVLFEGEMAHTAREVLLSSGVPLIRGEGLVLRFDEVYAVRADALEAAIEEWRSEHQLYVRRMHEHMLERIVEEYRSQRLREGRRS
;
A
#
# COMPACT_ATOMS: atom_id res chain seq x y z
N MET A 1 -38.83 -15.83 2.83
CA MET A 1 -39.17 -14.84 3.88
C MET A 1 -38.06 -14.87 4.91
N SER A 2 -37.06 -14.01 4.73
CA SER A 2 -35.79 -14.04 5.46
C SER A 2 -35.94 -13.19 6.73
N ALA A 3 -36.07 -13.84 7.89
CA ALA A 3 -36.17 -13.15 9.16
C ALA A 3 -34.85 -12.43 9.47
N GLN A 4 -34.88 -11.10 9.41
CA GLN A 4 -33.76 -10.25 9.82
C GLN A 4 -33.63 -10.34 11.34
N ALA A 5 -32.66 -11.11 11.83
CA ALA A 5 -32.31 -11.17 13.24
C ALA A 5 -31.74 -9.80 13.67
N GLN A 6 -32.47 -9.09 14.54
CA GLN A 6 -32.02 -7.86 15.19
C GLN A 6 -31.24 -8.21 16.47
N PRO A 7 -30.02 -7.67 16.68
CA PRO A 7 -29.28 -7.87 17.93
C PRO A 7 -29.88 -7.04 19.08
N ALA A 8 -29.74 -7.54 20.31
CA ALA A 8 -30.25 -6.93 21.54
C ALA A 8 -29.57 -5.58 21.90
N ASP A 9 -30.38 -4.65 22.41
CA ASP A 9 -30.13 -3.23 22.73
C ASP A 9 -29.08 -2.92 23.83
N GLY A 10 -28.09 -3.79 24.08
CA GLY A 10 -27.11 -3.62 25.15
C GLY A 10 -25.65 -3.43 24.72
N CYS A 11 -25.32 -3.65 23.44
CA CYS A 11 -23.94 -3.63 22.98
C CYS A 11 -23.54 -2.21 22.52
N GLY A 12 -22.43 -1.68 23.04
CA GLY A 12 -21.87 -0.41 22.57
C GLY A 12 -21.58 -0.44 21.06
N THR A 13 -21.31 0.70 20.43
CA THR A 13 -21.05 0.78 18.98
C THR A 13 -19.98 -0.23 18.55
N VAL A 14 -20.31 -1.11 17.61
CA VAL A 14 -19.39 -2.10 17.02
C VAL A 14 -19.25 -1.82 15.52
N MET A 15 -18.04 -1.92 14.99
CA MET A 15 -17.76 -1.71 13.58
C MET A 15 -17.07 -2.93 12.99
N GLY A 16 -17.57 -3.45 11.88
CA GLY A 16 -16.90 -4.46 11.09
C GLY A 16 -16.33 -3.84 9.82
N VAL A 17 -15.17 -4.34 9.38
CA VAL A 17 -14.45 -3.86 8.20
C VAL A 17 -13.97 -5.05 7.38
N ASP A 18 -14.02 -4.88 6.06
CA ASP A 18 -13.50 -5.83 5.08
C ASP A 18 -12.86 -5.07 3.88
N ILE A 19 -11.96 -5.71 3.13
CA ILE A 19 -11.36 -5.17 1.90
C ILE A 19 -12.25 -5.51 0.70
N GLU A 20 -12.56 -4.52 -0.14
CA GLU A 20 -13.22 -4.78 -1.41
C GLU A 20 -12.33 -5.60 -2.37
N ARG A 21 -12.84 -6.74 -2.83
CA ARG A 21 -12.17 -7.67 -3.75
C ARG A 21 -11.65 -6.94 -4.99
N GLY A 22 -10.38 -7.19 -5.33
CA GLY A 22 -9.64 -6.50 -6.42
C GLY A 22 -8.77 -5.33 -5.97
N SER A 23 -8.84 -4.92 -4.70
CA SER A 23 -8.00 -3.83 -4.16
C SER A 23 -6.84 -4.30 -3.27
N SER A 24 -6.79 -5.57 -2.88
CA SER A 24 -5.69 -6.18 -2.09
C SER A 24 -4.33 -6.16 -2.78
N LEU A 25 -4.30 -6.19 -4.12
CA LEU A 25 -3.08 -6.10 -4.95
C LEU A 25 -2.69 -4.64 -5.29
N SER A 26 -3.51 -3.65 -4.92
CA SER A 26 -3.29 -2.24 -5.26
C SER A 26 -2.59 -1.51 -4.11
N ARG A 27 -1.71 -0.53 -4.44
CA ARG A 27 -1.09 0.37 -3.44
C ARG A 27 -2.10 1.18 -2.59
N ALA A 28 -3.40 1.13 -2.89
CA ALA A 28 -4.45 1.88 -2.21
C ALA A 28 -5.72 1.04 -2.03
N PRO A 29 -5.79 0.18 -0.99
CA PRO A 29 -6.93 -0.67 -0.75
C PRO A 29 -8.22 0.14 -0.49
N ARG A 30 -9.34 -0.42 -0.94
CA ARG A 30 -10.69 0.10 -0.65
C ARG A 30 -11.36 -0.80 0.36
N TYR A 31 -12.05 -0.19 1.32
CA TYR A 31 -12.69 -0.88 2.42
C TYR A 31 -14.21 -0.76 2.34
N ALA A 32 -14.89 -1.81 2.75
CA ALA A 32 -16.29 -1.79 3.15
C ALA A 32 -16.37 -1.76 4.68
N ALA A 33 -17.37 -1.08 5.23
CA ALA A 33 -17.60 -1.07 6.66
C ALA A 33 -19.08 -1.13 7.01
N ALA A 34 -19.39 -1.85 8.08
CA ALA A 34 -20.71 -1.94 8.67
C ALA A 34 -20.61 -1.49 10.14
N VAL A 35 -21.34 -0.44 10.50
CA VAL A 35 -21.33 0.11 11.87
C VAL A 35 -22.68 -0.18 12.51
N TYR A 36 -22.67 -0.89 13.64
CA TYR A 36 -23.85 -1.10 14.46
C TYR A 36 -24.00 0.05 15.47
N VAL A 37 -25.09 0.80 15.37
CA VAL A 37 -25.40 1.94 16.25
C VAL A 37 -26.89 1.91 16.60
N GLY A 38 -27.21 1.78 17.90
CA GLY A 38 -28.59 1.94 18.40
C GLY A 38 -29.60 0.99 17.78
N GLY A 39 -29.25 -0.29 17.62
CA GLY A 39 -30.15 -1.32 17.07
C GLY A 39 -30.03 -1.54 15.56
N GLU A 40 -29.41 -0.62 14.82
CA GLU A 40 -29.35 -0.66 13.35
C GLU A 40 -27.93 -0.71 12.79
N PHE A 41 -27.79 -1.27 11.58
CA PHE A 41 -26.54 -1.26 10.83
C PHE A 41 -26.50 -0.13 9.80
N VAL A 42 -25.44 0.67 9.85
CA VAL A 42 -25.10 1.65 8.83
C VAL A 42 -23.98 1.10 7.95
N HIS A 43 -24.26 0.99 6.65
CA HIS A 43 -23.33 0.43 5.66
C HIS A 43 -22.58 1.52 4.90
N HIS A 44 -21.29 1.26 4.63
CA HIS A 44 -20.42 2.14 3.88
C HIS A 44 -19.58 1.32 2.88
N ARG A 45 -19.51 1.78 1.62
CA ARG A 45 -18.70 1.18 0.54
C ARG A 45 -17.64 2.15 0.02
N HIS A 46 -16.65 1.60 -0.68
CA HIS A 46 -15.58 2.33 -1.37
C HIS A 46 -14.84 3.31 -0.47
N LEU A 47 -14.52 2.90 0.76
CA LEU A 47 -13.81 3.73 1.72
C LEU A 47 -12.31 3.66 1.46
N THR A 48 -11.66 4.81 1.38
CA THR A 48 -10.20 4.87 1.51
C THR A 48 -9.82 4.75 2.98
N ARG A 49 -8.59 4.33 3.29
CA ARG A 49 -8.06 4.28 4.68
C ARG A 49 -8.34 5.56 5.47
N HIS A 50 -8.12 6.71 4.85
CA HIS A 50 -8.38 8.01 5.50
C HIS A 50 -9.87 8.27 5.78
N ARG A 51 -10.79 7.83 4.91
CA ARG A 51 -12.23 7.89 5.18
C ARG A 51 -12.65 6.91 6.27
N LEU A 52 -12.08 5.70 6.26
CA LEU A 52 -12.30 4.71 7.31
C LEU A 52 -11.88 5.27 8.68
N MET A 53 -10.68 5.86 8.79
CA MET A 53 -10.24 6.48 10.03
C MET A 53 -11.17 7.62 10.48
N ARG A 54 -11.67 8.45 9.55
CA ARG A 54 -12.67 9.48 9.89
C ARG A 54 -13.99 8.89 10.42
N LEU A 55 -14.43 7.75 9.90
CA LEU A 55 -15.61 7.05 10.40
C LEU A 55 -15.37 6.49 11.81
N ILE A 56 -14.23 5.85 12.04
CA ILE A 56 -13.83 5.34 13.36
C ILE A 56 -13.80 6.49 14.39
N HIS A 57 -13.23 7.64 14.05
CA HIS A 57 -13.20 8.80 14.95
C HIS A 57 -14.58 9.44 15.19
N ARG A 58 -15.49 9.33 14.22
CA ARG A 58 -16.87 9.84 14.32
C ARG A 58 -17.72 8.95 15.22
N TYR A 59 -17.70 7.64 14.98
CA TYR A 59 -18.56 6.68 15.66
C TYR A 59 -17.96 6.17 16.98
N ARG A 60 -16.63 6.27 17.14
CA ARG A 60 -15.87 5.75 18.29
C ARG A 60 -16.33 4.34 18.70
N PRO A 61 -16.21 3.35 17.81
CA PRO A 61 -16.62 2.00 18.13
C PRO A 61 -15.80 1.45 19.30
N SER A 62 -16.47 0.73 20.19
CA SER A 62 -15.83 -0.03 21.27
C SER A 62 -15.03 -1.22 20.74
N ILE A 63 -15.50 -1.82 19.64
CA ILE A 63 -14.89 -2.96 18.96
C ILE A 63 -14.81 -2.67 17.46
N LEU A 64 -13.63 -2.93 16.88
CA LEU A 64 -13.43 -3.01 15.45
C LEU A 64 -13.10 -4.45 15.06
N ALA A 65 -13.98 -5.06 14.29
CA ALA A 65 -13.86 -6.44 13.84
C ALA A 65 -13.36 -6.49 12.39
N CYS A 66 -12.43 -7.39 12.11
CA CYS A 66 -11.95 -7.74 10.78
C CYS A 66 -11.82 -9.27 10.68
N ASP A 67 -11.83 -9.81 9.46
CA ASP A 67 -11.57 -11.24 9.28
C ASP A 67 -10.11 -11.53 9.66
N SER A 68 -9.18 -10.81 9.01
CA SER A 68 -7.74 -10.86 9.29
C SER A 68 -7.14 -9.46 9.50
N VAL A 69 -6.22 -9.31 10.46
CA VAL A 69 -5.48 -8.05 10.65
C VAL A 69 -4.64 -7.66 9.44
N HIS A 70 -4.27 -8.63 8.60
CA HIS A 70 -3.54 -8.40 7.36
C HIS A 70 -4.35 -7.61 6.33
N GLU A 71 -5.68 -7.55 6.48
CA GLU A 71 -6.55 -6.70 5.66
C GLU A 71 -6.43 -5.22 6.06
N LEU A 72 -6.16 -4.94 7.33
CA LEU A 72 -6.01 -3.57 7.81
C LEU A 72 -4.59 -3.05 7.66
N ALA A 73 -3.60 -3.94 7.72
CA ALA A 73 -2.18 -3.58 7.63
C ALA A 73 -1.36 -4.70 7.00
N SER A 74 -0.51 -4.31 6.05
CA SER A 74 0.38 -5.23 5.33
C SER A 74 1.46 -5.82 6.25
N ASP A 75 1.94 -5.00 7.19
CA ASP A 75 3.02 -5.34 8.10
C ASP A 75 2.73 -4.89 9.55
N ARG A 76 3.54 -5.38 10.51
CA ARG A 76 3.43 -5.03 11.94
C ARG A 76 3.60 -3.53 12.19
N GLY A 77 4.50 -2.87 11.47
CA GLY A 77 4.77 -1.44 11.64
C GLY A 77 3.57 -0.59 11.25
N GLU A 78 2.92 -0.93 10.13
CA GLU A 78 1.71 -0.33 9.61
C GLU A 78 0.53 -0.59 10.56
N LEU A 79 0.43 -1.78 11.14
CA LEU A 79 -0.59 -2.12 12.15
C LEU A 79 -0.42 -1.27 13.41
N LEU A 80 0.80 -1.16 13.93
CA LEU A 80 1.10 -0.34 15.11
C LEU A 80 0.85 1.14 14.85
N ALA A 81 1.16 1.63 13.65
CA ALA A 81 0.88 3.01 13.25
C ALA A 81 -0.64 3.25 13.18
N LEU A 82 -1.40 2.33 12.57
CA LEU A 82 -2.84 2.38 12.46
C LEU A 82 -3.51 2.39 13.85
N LEU A 83 -3.13 1.47 14.73
CA LEU A 83 -3.65 1.37 16.08
C LEU A 83 -3.34 2.62 16.93
N ASN A 84 -2.18 3.26 16.72
CA ASN A 84 -1.84 4.52 17.39
C ASN A 84 -2.66 5.73 16.91
N GLU A 85 -3.20 5.67 15.69
CA GLU A 85 -4.12 6.68 15.14
C GLU A 85 -5.55 6.50 15.64
N MET A 86 -5.93 5.32 16.11
CA MET A 86 -7.28 5.02 16.58
C MET A 86 -7.60 5.68 17.95
N PRO A 87 -8.89 5.91 18.27
CA PRO A 87 -9.33 6.36 19.59
C PRO A 87 -8.87 5.42 20.71
N ALA A 88 -8.54 5.98 21.88
CA ALA A 88 -8.20 5.20 23.07
C ALA A 88 -9.43 4.40 23.59
N GLY A 89 -9.20 3.20 24.13
CA GLY A 89 -10.24 2.31 24.65
C GLY A 89 -10.94 1.42 23.59
N MET A 90 -10.54 1.53 22.32
CA MET A 90 -11.05 0.71 21.22
C MET A 90 -10.29 -0.62 21.14
N ARG A 91 -11.02 -1.74 21.00
CA ARG A 91 -10.43 -3.07 20.83
C ARG A 91 -10.47 -3.50 19.36
N LEU A 92 -9.32 -3.89 18.80
CA LEU A 92 -9.23 -4.54 17.49
C LEU A 92 -9.44 -6.04 17.68
N VAL A 93 -10.37 -6.62 16.92
CA VAL A 93 -10.74 -8.03 16.97
C VAL A 93 -10.52 -8.66 15.60
N GLN A 94 -9.80 -9.76 15.59
CA GLN A 94 -9.59 -10.64 14.46
C GLN A 94 -10.46 -11.88 14.61
N LEU A 95 -11.27 -12.20 13.61
CA LEU A 95 -12.21 -13.32 13.71
C LEU A 95 -11.56 -14.65 13.35
N THR A 96 -10.68 -14.67 12.34
CA THR A 96 -9.97 -15.88 11.93
C THR A 96 -8.51 -15.87 12.37
N ALA A 97 -8.11 -16.86 13.14
CA ALA A 97 -6.73 -17.20 13.47
C ALA A 97 -6.27 -18.43 12.65
N PRO A 98 -4.96 -18.75 12.57
CA PRO A 98 -4.43 -19.87 11.77
C PRO A 98 -5.07 -21.24 12.05
N HIS A 99 -5.65 -21.44 13.23
CA HIS A 99 -6.31 -22.69 13.65
C HIS A 99 -7.84 -22.57 13.82
N SER A 100 -8.44 -21.46 13.38
CA SER A 100 -9.89 -21.26 13.47
C SER A 100 -10.59 -21.54 12.13
N PRO A 101 -11.86 -21.98 12.15
CA PRO A 101 -12.65 -22.12 10.93
C PRO A 101 -12.81 -20.78 10.19
N SER A 102 -12.95 -20.85 8.87
CA SER A 102 -13.13 -19.66 8.01
C SER A 102 -14.34 -18.80 8.44
N LEU A 103 -14.31 -17.50 8.15
CA LEU A 103 -15.39 -16.56 8.46
C LEU A 103 -16.80 -17.07 8.04
N PRO A 104 -17.01 -17.65 6.84
CA PRO A 104 -18.32 -18.19 6.44
C PRO A 104 -18.75 -19.41 7.26
N ALA A 105 -17.80 -20.26 7.67
CA ALA A 105 -18.09 -21.41 8.52
C ALA A 105 -18.44 -20.96 9.95
N LEU A 106 -17.73 -19.95 10.48
CA LEU A 106 -18.07 -19.30 11.74
C LEU A 106 -19.47 -18.68 11.68
N ALA A 107 -19.76 -17.91 10.65
CA ALA A 107 -21.06 -17.28 10.45
C ALA A 107 -22.20 -18.30 10.37
N SER A 108 -22.02 -19.35 9.58
CA SER A 108 -23.00 -20.43 9.44
C SER A 108 -23.26 -21.14 10.78
N SER A 109 -22.20 -21.39 11.56
CA SER A 109 -22.33 -22.00 12.89
C SER A 109 -23.12 -21.15 13.90
N HIS A 110 -23.22 -19.84 13.63
CA HIS A 110 -24.00 -18.88 14.41
C HIS A 110 -25.30 -18.44 13.72
N GLY A 111 -25.74 -19.16 12.68
CA GLY A 111 -27.01 -18.90 11.98
C GLY A 111 -27.01 -17.68 11.07
N LEU A 112 -25.83 -17.19 10.66
CA LEU A 112 -25.66 -16.07 9.75
C LEU A 112 -25.36 -16.56 8.34
N SER A 113 -26.15 -16.10 7.36
CA SER A 113 -25.86 -16.31 5.95
C SER A 113 -24.99 -15.16 5.43
N ILE A 114 -23.86 -15.49 4.80
CA ILE A 114 -22.96 -14.52 4.17
C ILE A 114 -22.87 -14.83 2.68
N ASP A 115 -23.17 -13.85 1.85
CA ASP A 115 -22.72 -13.86 0.46
C ASP A 115 -21.26 -13.42 0.39
N ARG A 116 -20.38 -14.36 0.01
CA ARG A 116 -18.95 -14.10 -0.18
C ARG A 116 -18.69 -12.98 -1.20
N THR A 117 -19.57 -12.76 -2.16
CA THR A 117 -19.31 -11.77 -3.21
C THR A 117 -19.51 -10.32 -2.75
N ASP A 118 -20.08 -10.09 -1.57
CA ASP A 118 -20.40 -8.76 -1.05
C ASP A 118 -19.57 -8.39 0.20
N PRO A 119 -18.53 -7.53 0.05
CA PRO A 119 -17.72 -7.02 1.15
C PRO A 119 -18.49 -6.35 2.28
N VAL A 120 -19.69 -5.79 2.00
CA VAL A 120 -20.53 -5.18 3.03
C VAL A 120 -21.19 -6.24 3.91
N GLN A 121 -21.57 -7.38 3.32
CA GLN A 121 -22.13 -8.49 4.08
C GLN A 121 -21.05 -9.18 4.92
N GLU A 122 -19.84 -9.34 4.37
CA GLU A 122 -18.68 -9.82 5.14
C GLU A 122 -18.38 -8.88 6.31
N ALA A 123 -18.26 -7.56 6.08
CA ALA A 123 -18.09 -6.57 7.15
C ALA A 123 -19.23 -6.59 8.20
N ARG A 124 -20.48 -6.76 7.76
CA ARG A 124 -21.64 -6.88 8.68
C ARG A 124 -21.53 -8.14 9.53
N ALA A 125 -21.21 -9.27 8.92
CA ALA A 125 -21.04 -10.52 9.64
C ALA A 125 -19.87 -10.44 10.63
N CYS A 126 -18.78 -9.76 10.27
CA CYS A 126 -17.67 -9.53 11.18
C CYS A 126 -18.10 -8.77 12.44
N ALA A 127 -18.86 -7.68 12.25
CA ALA A 127 -19.42 -6.92 13.37
C ALA A 127 -20.34 -7.79 14.25
N MET A 128 -21.23 -8.57 13.63
CA MET A 128 -22.16 -9.44 14.35
C MET A 128 -21.44 -10.54 15.14
N LEU A 129 -20.45 -11.21 14.55
CA LEU A 129 -19.65 -12.23 15.23
C LEU A 129 -18.87 -11.65 16.41
N ALA A 130 -18.31 -10.45 16.26
CA ALA A 130 -17.64 -9.79 17.37
C ALA A 130 -18.64 -9.39 18.49
N MET A 131 -19.87 -9.00 18.16
CA MET A 131 -20.93 -8.78 19.15
C MET A 131 -21.30 -10.06 19.91
N LEU A 132 -21.16 -11.23 19.27
CA LEU A 132 -21.34 -12.54 19.90
C LEU A 132 -20.16 -12.96 20.79
N GLY A 133 -19.11 -12.15 20.86
CA GLY A 133 -17.87 -12.50 21.57
C GLY A 133 -16.99 -13.49 20.81
N VAL A 134 -17.23 -13.69 19.51
CA VAL A 134 -16.40 -14.55 18.66
C VAL A 134 -15.19 -13.76 18.15
N GLY A 135 -14.04 -14.40 18.09
CA GLY A 135 -12.78 -13.84 17.62
C GLY A 135 -11.75 -13.61 18.73
N TYR A 136 -10.66 -12.97 18.37
CA TYR A 136 -9.50 -12.72 19.21
C TYR A 136 -9.17 -11.23 19.23
N VAL A 137 -9.07 -10.64 20.42
CA VAL A 137 -8.53 -9.31 20.62
C VAL A 137 -7.05 -9.32 20.29
N VAL A 138 -6.63 -8.36 19.48
CA VAL A 138 -5.25 -8.20 19.02
C VAL A 138 -4.51 -7.30 20.02
N GLU A 139 -3.79 -7.90 20.95
CA GLU A 139 -2.93 -7.19 21.90
C GLU A 139 -1.58 -6.89 21.23
N ALA A 140 -1.47 -5.69 20.65
CA ALA A 140 -0.27 -5.21 19.97
C ALA A 140 0.65 -4.34 20.84
N PHE A 141 0.19 -3.88 22.01
CA PHE A 141 0.90 -2.92 22.85
C PHE A 141 1.23 -3.47 24.23
N GLU A 142 2.34 -3.01 24.79
CA GLU A 142 2.68 -3.18 26.20
C GLU A 142 1.88 -2.19 27.06
N ASP A 143 1.84 -2.42 28.36
CA ASP A 143 1.29 -1.49 29.36
C ASP A 143 2.24 -0.30 29.59
N LYS A 144 2.80 0.24 28.50
CA LYS A 144 3.73 1.36 28.48
C LYS A 144 3.33 2.37 27.43
N THR A 145 3.35 3.64 27.81
CA THR A 145 3.01 4.77 26.93
C THR A 145 4.17 5.74 26.88
N VAL A 146 4.61 6.08 25.66
CA VAL A 146 5.64 7.08 25.42
C VAL A 146 4.99 8.41 25.02
N VAL A 147 5.27 9.45 25.79
CA VAL A 147 4.87 10.83 25.51
C VAL A 147 6.11 11.61 25.07
N VAL A 148 6.14 12.03 23.81
CA VAL A 148 7.23 12.82 23.24
C VAL A 148 6.78 14.26 23.02
N VAL A 149 7.46 15.19 23.68
CA VAL A 149 7.34 16.63 23.46
C VAL A 149 8.50 17.08 22.57
N SER A 150 8.19 17.58 21.39
CA SER A 150 9.19 18.03 20.42
C SER A 150 8.82 19.36 19.80
N ARG A 151 9.77 19.92 19.05
CA ARG A 151 9.58 21.11 18.22
C ARG A 151 8.53 20.82 17.14
N ALA A 152 7.60 21.75 16.86
CA ALA A 152 6.63 21.62 15.76
C ALA A 152 7.13 22.20 14.43
N ARG A 153 8.23 22.96 14.45
CA ARG A 153 8.82 23.66 13.31
C ARG A 153 10.29 23.33 13.14
N SER A 154 10.76 23.30 11.89
CA SER A 154 12.19 23.24 11.58
C SER A 154 12.84 24.59 11.86
N LEU A 155 14.05 24.54 12.43
CA LEU A 155 14.90 25.71 12.62
C LEU A 155 15.79 25.72 11.36
N GLY A 156 15.45 26.53 10.35
CA GLY A 156 16.12 26.52 9.03
C GLY A 156 17.63 26.84 9.06
N ARG A 157 18.27 26.92 7.88
CA ARG A 157 19.72 27.20 7.72
C ARG A 157 20.04 28.71 7.80
N GLY A 158 20.17 29.29 9.00
CA GLY A 158 20.86 30.57 9.22
C GLY A 158 20.02 31.86 9.17
N GLY A 159 20.43 32.89 9.94
CA GLY A 159 19.87 34.26 9.90
C GLY A 159 20.10 35.07 11.19
N TRP A 160 20.08 36.41 11.11
CA TRP A 160 20.35 37.34 12.24
C TRP A 160 19.38 37.17 13.44
N SER A 161 18.17 36.64 13.22
CA SER A 161 17.16 36.40 14.26
C SER A 161 17.04 34.94 14.73
N GLN A 162 17.91 34.04 14.23
CA GLN A 162 17.76 32.60 14.41
C GLN A 162 17.93 32.13 15.86
N ASN A 163 18.88 32.71 16.62
CA ASN A 163 19.10 32.35 18.02
C ASN A 163 17.93 32.78 18.92
N ARG A 164 17.33 33.94 18.66
CA ARG A 164 16.10 34.39 19.32
C ARG A 164 14.96 33.41 19.06
N TYR A 165 14.81 32.98 17.81
CA TYR A 165 13.79 32.01 17.41
C TYR A 165 14.00 30.63 18.04
N ARG A 166 15.24 30.11 18.05
CA ARG A 166 15.63 28.87 18.73
C ARG A 166 15.29 28.90 20.22
N ARG A 167 15.61 30.01 20.89
CA ARG A 167 15.34 30.22 22.32
C ARG A 167 13.83 30.22 22.60
N LYS A 168 13.04 30.88 21.76
CA LYS A 168 11.57 30.87 21.87
C LYS A 168 11.02 29.44 21.74
N VAL A 169 11.40 28.70 20.69
CA VAL A 169 10.90 27.34 20.44
C VAL A 169 11.32 26.37 21.55
N HIS A 170 12.61 26.36 21.93
CA HIS A 170 13.08 25.50 23.02
C HIS A 170 12.50 25.87 24.39
N GLY A 171 12.23 27.17 24.62
CA GLY A 171 11.52 27.63 25.81
C GLY A 171 10.09 27.10 25.87
N ALA A 172 9.37 27.12 24.74
CA ALA A 172 8.03 26.56 24.64
C ALA A 172 8.02 25.04 24.88
N VAL A 173 8.98 24.29 24.30
CA VAL A 173 9.11 22.84 24.55
C VAL A 173 9.37 22.57 26.04
N ARG A 174 10.21 23.38 26.69
CA ARG A 174 10.49 23.28 28.13
C ARG A 174 9.25 23.53 28.98
N ALA A 175 8.47 24.57 28.66
CA ALA A 175 7.24 24.87 29.38
C ALA A 175 6.24 23.71 29.28
N LYS A 176 6.04 23.17 28.07
CA LYS A 176 5.10 22.06 27.85
C LYS A 176 5.56 20.75 28.49
N ALA A 177 6.88 20.48 28.49
CA ALA A 177 7.43 19.33 29.18
C ALA A 177 7.16 19.39 30.69
N ARG A 178 7.31 20.56 31.33
CA ARG A 178 7.01 20.75 32.76
C ARG A 178 5.53 20.59 33.08
N GLU A 179 4.65 21.06 32.21
CA GLU A 179 3.20 20.86 32.35
C GLU A 179 2.85 19.36 32.35
N ILE A 180 3.40 18.60 31.40
CA ILE A 180 3.19 17.15 31.30
C ILE A 180 3.80 16.43 32.50
N GLU A 181 5.00 16.82 32.92
CA GLU A 181 5.66 16.27 34.10
C GLU A 181 4.80 16.45 35.36
N ALA A 182 4.16 17.62 35.53
CA ALA A 182 3.27 17.87 36.67
C ALA A 182 2.05 16.93 36.66
N VAL A 183 1.43 16.73 35.49
CA VAL A 183 0.30 15.79 35.32
C VAL A 183 0.71 14.36 35.64
N LEU A 184 1.87 13.91 35.13
CA LEU A 184 2.37 12.55 35.38
C LEU A 184 2.77 12.35 36.85
N ARG A 185 3.32 13.36 37.52
CA ARG A 185 3.60 13.31 38.97
C ARG A 185 2.32 13.18 39.80
N GLN A 186 1.26 13.86 39.42
CA GLN A 186 -0.04 13.73 40.08
C GLN A 186 -0.62 12.32 39.88
N LEU A 187 -0.47 11.77 38.68
CA LEU A 187 -0.91 10.42 38.33
C LEU A 187 -0.12 9.35 39.09
N ALA A 188 1.21 9.51 39.22
CA ALA A 188 2.06 8.66 40.05
C ALA A 188 1.61 8.66 41.53
N LYS A 189 1.27 9.83 42.09
CA LYS A 189 0.79 9.94 43.48
C LYS A 189 -0.58 9.30 43.72
N SER A 190 -1.48 9.39 42.74
CA SER A 190 -2.88 8.95 42.89
C SER A 190 -3.09 7.47 42.54
N ARG A 191 -2.31 6.92 41.61
CA ARG A 191 -2.47 5.56 41.09
C ARG A 191 -1.23 4.67 41.21
N GLY A 192 -0.11 5.20 41.72
CA GLY A 192 1.13 4.43 41.87
C GLY A 192 1.84 4.09 40.55
N ILE A 193 1.55 4.83 39.48
CA ILE A 193 2.13 4.57 38.15
C ILE A 193 3.46 5.31 38.01
N GLU A 194 4.53 4.55 37.77
CA GLU A 194 5.87 5.10 37.59
C GLU A 194 6.06 5.66 36.17
N PHE A 195 6.92 6.67 36.06
CA PHE A 195 7.35 7.20 34.78
C PHE A 195 8.83 7.61 34.79
N GLU A 196 9.49 7.38 33.66
CA GLU A 196 10.84 7.85 33.40
C GLU A 196 10.83 9.05 32.47
N MET A 197 11.76 9.98 32.66
CA MET A 197 11.87 11.18 31.82
C MET A 197 13.28 11.33 31.24
N LYS A 198 13.37 11.44 29.92
CA LYS A 198 14.59 11.74 29.17
C LYS A 198 14.51 13.12 28.54
N LEU A 199 15.43 14.01 28.94
CA LEU A 199 15.48 15.39 28.46
C LEU A 199 16.66 15.61 27.52
N THR A 200 16.41 16.20 26.35
CA THR A 200 17.46 16.70 25.46
C THR A 200 17.54 18.23 25.58
N LYS A 201 18.64 18.73 26.15
CA LYS A 201 18.87 20.18 26.29
C LYS A 201 19.11 20.80 24.92
N GLY A 202 18.61 22.02 24.74
CA GLY A 202 18.83 22.85 23.56
C GLY A 202 19.18 24.28 23.97
N PHE A 203 19.40 25.15 22.97
CA PHE A 203 19.73 26.56 23.22
C PHE A 203 18.63 27.27 24.03
N GLY A 204 18.88 27.53 25.31
CA GLY A 204 17.98 28.23 26.24
C GLY A 204 16.74 27.45 26.71
N GLY A 205 16.64 26.14 26.43
CA GLY A 205 15.48 25.33 26.78
C GLY A 205 15.65 23.85 26.45
N TYR A 206 14.57 23.14 26.12
CA TYR A 206 14.63 21.74 25.69
C TYR A 206 14.41 21.62 24.19
N SER A 207 15.18 20.77 23.52
CA SER A 207 14.96 20.44 22.11
C SER A 207 13.95 19.30 21.96
N ARG A 208 13.93 18.37 22.91
CA ARG A 208 13.00 17.24 23.03
C ARG A 208 12.89 16.82 24.49
N ALA A 209 11.71 16.41 24.91
CA ALA A 209 11.48 15.70 26.16
C ALA A 209 10.68 14.43 25.86
N GLU A 210 11.06 13.33 26.48
CA GLU A 210 10.43 12.03 26.30
C GLU A 210 10.10 11.45 27.66
N PHE A 211 8.85 11.02 27.84
CA PHE A 211 8.36 10.40 29.05
C PHE A 211 7.92 8.97 28.73
N VAL A 212 8.44 7.99 29.46
CA VAL A 212 8.00 6.59 29.37
C VAL A 212 7.17 6.33 30.62
N VAL A 213 5.87 6.12 30.44
CA VAL A 213 4.90 5.93 31.52
C VAL A 213 4.51 4.46 31.58
N GLY A 214 4.59 3.83 32.74
CA GLY A 214 4.21 2.43 32.97
C GLY A 214 2.69 2.23 33.05
N ALA A 215 1.95 2.78 32.10
CA ALA A 215 0.50 2.67 32.01
C ALA A 215 0.01 2.59 30.58
N ARG A 216 -1.19 2.04 30.41
CA ARG A 216 -1.88 1.99 29.12
C ARG A 216 -2.25 3.39 28.64
N ARG A 217 -2.32 3.56 27.32
CA ARG A 217 -2.66 4.85 26.69
C ARG A 217 -3.96 5.47 27.20
N GLU A 218 -4.94 4.63 27.53
CA GLU A 218 -6.26 5.04 28.04
C GLU A 218 -6.21 5.59 29.47
N GLU A 219 -5.21 5.18 30.26
CA GLU A 219 -5.02 5.62 31.63
C GLU A 219 -4.21 6.92 31.73
N VAL A 220 -3.48 7.27 30.66
CA VAL A 220 -2.65 8.48 30.59
C VAL A 220 -3.52 9.66 30.13
N PRO A 221 -3.79 10.67 30.97
CA PRO A 221 -4.69 11.79 30.68
C PRO A 221 -4.00 12.88 29.84
N ILE A 222 -3.23 12.47 28.83
CA ILE A 222 -2.50 13.35 27.93
C ILE A 222 -2.94 13.05 26.51
N SER A 223 -3.54 14.04 25.86
CA SER A 223 -3.94 13.93 24.46
C SER A 223 -2.82 14.40 23.53
N PRO A 224 -2.69 13.81 22.32
CA PRO A 224 -1.82 14.35 21.28
C PRO A 224 -2.24 15.78 20.92
N GLN A 225 -1.28 16.71 20.88
CA GLN A 225 -1.54 18.12 20.58
C GLN A 225 -0.45 18.69 19.68
N ARG A 226 -0.83 19.62 18.80
CA ARG A 226 0.12 20.39 17.99
C ARG A 226 -0.21 21.88 18.13
N HIS A 227 0.69 22.60 18.78
CA HIS A 227 0.66 24.05 18.91
C HIS A 227 1.63 24.67 17.89
N SER A 228 1.66 26.00 17.82
CA SER A 228 2.46 26.76 16.85
C SER A 228 3.95 26.39 16.84
N ASP A 229 4.56 26.24 18.03
CA ASP A 229 5.99 25.99 18.21
C ASP A 229 6.32 24.60 18.81
N VAL A 230 5.33 23.91 19.41
CA VAL A 230 5.52 22.64 20.14
C VAL A 230 4.52 21.58 19.68
N GLN A 231 4.97 20.33 19.60
CA GLN A 231 4.15 19.16 19.33
C GLN A 231 4.29 18.15 20.47
N VAL A 232 3.16 17.59 20.90
CA VAL A 232 3.06 16.47 21.84
C VAL A 232 2.55 15.27 21.06
N LYS A 233 3.35 14.21 21.00
CA LYS A 233 2.97 12.91 20.44
C LYS A 233 2.85 11.92 21.58
N VAL A 234 1.74 11.19 21.62
CA VAL A 234 1.51 10.10 22.57
C VAL A 234 1.44 8.81 21.75
N ARG A 235 2.21 7.79 22.12
CA ARG A 235 2.26 6.50 21.44
C ARG A 235 2.32 5.37 22.47
N ALA A 236 1.57 4.30 22.24
CA ALA A 236 1.76 3.09 23.02
C ALA A 236 3.00 2.33 22.52
N VAL A 237 3.75 1.70 23.42
CA VAL A 237 4.90 0.87 23.06
C VAL A 237 4.38 -0.45 22.49
N GLY A 238 4.82 -0.84 21.30
CA GLY A 238 4.41 -2.09 20.67
C GLY A 238 5.12 -3.30 21.29
N ARG A 239 4.40 -4.39 21.56
CA ARG A 239 4.98 -5.70 21.93
C ARG A 239 5.72 -6.30 20.75
N ASP A 240 6.81 -7.01 21.00
CA ASP A 240 7.59 -7.69 19.95
C ASP A 240 6.82 -8.76 19.18
N ARG A 241 5.89 -9.45 19.86
CA ARG A 241 4.94 -10.39 19.25
C ARG A 241 3.51 -9.95 19.52
N LEU A 242 2.66 -10.06 18.50
CA LEU A 242 1.23 -9.87 18.65
C LEU A 242 0.64 -11.02 19.46
N THR A 243 -0.12 -10.69 20.49
CA THR A 243 -0.83 -11.68 21.32
C THR A 243 -2.30 -11.66 20.93
N LEU A 244 -2.84 -12.84 20.60
CA LEU A 244 -4.26 -13.00 20.26
C LEU A 244 -4.97 -13.60 21.47
N THR A 245 -5.77 -12.79 22.15
CA THR A 245 -6.55 -13.20 23.33
C THR A 245 -8.02 -13.34 22.95
N PRO A 246 -8.71 -14.47 23.22
CA PRO A 246 -10.13 -14.63 22.85
C PRO A 246 -11.02 -13.49 23.36
N LEU A 247 -11.90 -12.97 22.49
CA LEU A 247 -12.80 -11.85 22.78
C LEU A 247 -13.82 -12.20 23.86
N SER A 248 -14.34 -13.44 23.83
CA SER A 248 -15.10 -14.05 24.91
C SER A 248 -14.18 -14.46 26.06
N SER A 249 -13.53 -13.47 26.68
CA SER A 249 -12.92 -13.63 27.99
C SER A 249 -14.00 -13.58 29.08
N SER A 250 -14.99 -14.47 28.97
CA SER A 250 -15.89 -14.85 30.06
C SER A 250 -15.75 -16.36 30.27
N GLY A 251 -14.57 -16.74 30.77
CA GLY A 251 -14.24 -18.11 31.16
C GLY A 251 -13.41 -18.87 30.12
N THR A 252 -12.32 -19.47 30.59
CA THR A 252 -11.77 -20.70 29.99
C THR A 252 -12.92 -21.64 29.59
N PRO A 253 -12.80 -22.43 28.49
CA PRO A 253 -13.90 -23.27 28.01
C PRO A 253 -14.54 -24.06 29.15
N HIS A 254 -15.87 -24.10 29.18
CA HIS A 254 -16.60 -24.81 30.22
C HIS A 254 -16.48 -26.31 29.96
N ILE A 255 -16.03 -27.05 30.98
CA ILE A 255 -15.73 -28.48 30.85
C ILE A 255 -16.48 -29.33 31.87
N ILE A 256 -16.76 -30.57 31.49
CA ILE A 256 -17.21 -31.63 32.38
C ILE A 256 -16.00 -32.53 32.63
N VAL A 257 -15.63 -32.72 33.89
CA VAL A 257 -14.40 -33.43 34.26
C VAL A 257 -14.76 -34.79 34.83
N GLY A 258 -14.11 -35.86 34.36
CA GLY A 258 -14.14 -37.19 34.95
C GLY A 258 -12.85 -37.46 35.72
N ILE A 259 -12.98 -38.04 36.92
CA ILE A 259 -11.86 -38.37 37.80
C ILE A 259 -11.98 -39.84 38.21
N ASP A 260 -10.98 -40.64 37.86
CA ASP A 260 -10.75 -42.00 38.39
C ASP A 260 -9.84 -41.89 39.63
N PRO A 261 -10.36 -42.13 40.85
CA PRO A 261 -9.63 -41.95 42.09
C PRO A 261 -8.84 -43.22 42.47
N GLY A 262 -7.53 -43.10 42.63
CA GLY A 262 -6.67 -44.20 43.09
C GLY A 262 -5.23 -43.76 43.33
N THR A 263 -4.32 -44.73 43.51
CA THR A 263 -2.86 -44.46 43.53
C THR A 263 -2.35 -43.90 42.20
N THR A 264 -3.02 -44.28 41.11
CA THR A 264 -2.91 -43.66 39.80
C THR A 264 -4.21 -42.91 39.57
N MET A 265 -4.16 -41.59 39.46
CA MET A 265 -5.35 -40.78 39.23
C MET A 265 -5.52 -40.57 37.73
N GLY A 266 -6.69 -40.93 37.20
CA GLY A 266 -7.08 -40.62 35.82
C GLY A 266 -7.91 -39.33 35.80
N LEU A 267 -7.60 -38.44 34.85
CA LEU A 267 -8.35 -37.20 34.62
C LEU A 267 -8.79 -37.14 33.16
N ALA A 268 -10.03 -36.75 32.92
CA ALA A 268 -10.57 -36.50 31.58
C ALA A 268 -11.42 -35.24 31.58
N ALA A 269 -11.33 -34.43 30.52
CA ALA A 269 -12.11 -33.22 30.34
C ALA A 269 -12.91 -33.29 29.03
N LEU A 270 -14.22 -33.13 29.12
CA LEU A 270 -15.13 -33.04 27.97
C LEU A 270 -15.67 -31.61 27.82
N ASP A 271 -15.89 -31.15 26.59
CA ASP A 271 -16.61 -29.91 26.34
C ASP A 271 -18.13 -30.07 26.58
N LEU A 272 -18.88 -28.98 26.58
CA LEU A 272 -20.35 -28.99 26.74
C LEU A 272 -21.10 -29.60 25.53
N ARG A 273 -20.38 -30.12 24.53
CA ARG A 273 -20.91 -30.88 23.39
C ARG A 273 -20.59 -32.38 23.49
N GLY A 274 -19.83 -32.79 24.50
CA GLY A 274 -19.45 -34.18 24.76
C GLY A 274 -18.17 -34.63 24.04
N ARG A 275 -17.36 -33.70 23.49
CA ARG A 275 -16.08 -34.02 22.85
C ARG A 275 -14.95 -33.98 23.87
N LEU A 276 -14.01 -34.93 23.78
CA LEU A 276 -12.83 -34.96 24.63
C LEU A 276 -11.88 -33.80 24.31
N VAL A 277 -11.60 -32.98 25.33
CA VAL A 277 -10.64 -31.86 25.29
C VAL A 277 -9.24 -32.36 25.65
N GLY A 278 -9.15 -33.27 26.62
CA GLY A 278 -7.89 -33.86 27.04
C GLY A 278 -8.10 -34.96 28.10
N SER A 279 -7.13 -35.86 28.20
CA SER A 279 -7.07 -36.86 29.27
C SER A 279 -5.62 -37.09 29.70
N THR A 280 -5.42 -37.48 30.94
CA THR A 280 -4.10 -37.83 31.49
C THR A 280 -4.24 -38.83 32.63
N SER A 281 -3.19 -39.60 32.89
CA SER A 281 -3.07 -40.47 34.05
C SER A 281 -1.67 -40.41 34.62
N GLU A 282 -1.55 -40.21 35.94
CA GLU A 282 -0.24 -40.21 36.62
C GLU A 282 -0.34 -40.86 38.00
N ARG A 283 0.73 -41.55 38.40
CA ARG A 283 0.86 -42.17 39.71
C ARG A 283 1.26 -41.12 40.73
N GLY A 284 0.50 -40.98 41.82
CA GLY A 284 0.78 -40.02 42.88
C GLY A 284 0.29 -38.60 42.61
N PHE A 285 -0.65 -38.40 41.69
CA PHE A 285 -1.28 -37.10 41.40
C PHE A 285 -1.75 -36.42 42.70
N SER A 286 -1.18 -35.26 43.03
CA SER A 286 -1.67 -34.49 44.16
C SER A 286 -2.98 -33.78 43.79
N PRO A 287 -3.89 -33.50 44.76
CA PRO A 287 -5.09 -32.73 44.47
C PRO A 287 -4.79 -31.34 43.87
N SER A 288 -3.65 -30.75 44.22
CA SER A 288 -3.19 -29.45 43.68
C SER A 288 -2.81 -29.55 42.21
N ASP A 289 -2.11 -30.61 41.82
CA ASP A 289 -1.71 -30.83 40.42
C ASP A 289 -2.94 -31.13 39.56
N ALA A 290 -3.90 -31.89 40.09
CA ALA A 290 -5.18 -32.14 39.42
C ALA A 290 -5.97 -30.84 39.21
N ILE A 291 -6.01 -29.94 40.21
CA ILE A 291 -6.61 -28.60 40.08
C ILE A 291 -5.87 -27.77 39.02
N GLY A 292 -4.53 -27.82 39.00
CA GLY A 292 -3.71 -27.13 37.99
C GLY A 292 -4.02 -27.63 36.57
N TRP A 293 -4.08 -28.94 36.38
CA TRP A 293 -4.43 -29.56 35.10
C TRP A 293 -5.85 -29.20 34.66
N ILE A 294 -6.84 -29.32 35.54
CA ILE A 294 -8.24 -28.96 35.25
C ILE A 294 -8.33 -27.48 34.84
N ARG A 295 -7.64 -26.58 35.55
CA ARG A 295 -7.60 -25.16 35.24
C ARG A 295 -6.93 -24.88 33.89
N SER A 296 -5.92 -25.67 33.50
CA SER A 296 -5.29 -25.56 32.18
C SER A 296 -6.22 -25.99 31.04
N MET A 297 -7.16 -26.90 31.31
CA MET A 297 -8.11 -27.43 30.34
C MET A 297 -9.38 -26.57 30.22
N GLY A 298 -9.85 -25.95 31.30
CA GLY A 298 -11.11 -25.22 31.29
C GLY A 298 -11.65 -24.78 32.65
N THR A 299 -12.86 -24.18 32.65
CA THR A 299 -13.63 -23.96 33.88
C THR A 299 -14.54 -25.17 34.08
N PRO A 300 -14.32 -26.00 35.10
CA PRO A 300 -15.19 -27.14 35.36
C PRO A 300 -16.59 -26.66 35.75
N VAL A 301 -17.61 -27.35 35.25
CA VAL A 301 -19.03 -27.09 35.58
C VAL A 301 -19.68 -28.28 36.27
N LEU A 302 -19.14 -29.48 36.05
CA LEU A 302 -19.55 -30.72 36.67
C LEU A 302 -18.33 -31.62 36.80
N ILE A 303 -18.14 -32.24 37.97
CA ILE A 303 -17.09 -33.24 38.20
C ILE A 303 -17.75 -34.60 38.43
N ALA A 304 -17.26 -35.63 37.77
CA ALA A 304 -17.80 -36.98 37.80
C ALA A 304 -16.74 -38.00 38.22
N SER A 305 -17.15 -39.06 38.89
CA SER A 305 -16.32 -40.20 39.25
C SER A 305 -17.08 -41.50 39.02
N ASP A 306 -16.37 -42.58 38.72
CA ASP A 306 -16.92 -43.92 38.51
C ASP A 306 -17.12 -44.71 39.81
N VAL A 307 -16.81 -44.10 40.97
CA VAL A 307 -16.96 -44.68 42.31
C VAL A 307 -18.15 -44.05 43.04
N LEU A 308 -18.97 -44.90 43.67
CA LEU A 308 -20.06 -44.48 44.55
C LEU A 308 -19.91 -45.18 45.92
N PRO A 309 -19.89 -44.44 47.05
CA PRO A 309 -19.99 -42.98 47.18
C PRO A 309 -18.74 -42.23 46.66
N VAL A 310 -18.90 -40.97 46.24
CA VAL A 310 -17.82 -40.17 45.66
C VAL A 310 -16.65 -40.02 46.65
N PRO A 311 -15.40 -40.39 46.28
CA PRO A 311 -14.26 -40.29 47.19
C PRO A 311 -13.92 -38.87 47.64
N HIS A 312 -13.34 -38.76 48.84
CA HIS A 312 -13.02 -37.46 49.47
C HIS A 312 -12.01 -36.62 48.68
N THR A 313 -11.12 -37.24 47.91
CA THR A 313 -10.19 -36.55 46.99
C THR A 313 -10.94 -35.82 45.87
N VAL A 314 -11.93 -36.47 45.26
CA VAL A 314 -12.79 -35.89 44.21
C VAL A 314 -13.65 -34.77 44.79
N GLN A 315 -14.19 -34.94 46.00
CA GLN A 315 -14.96 -33.89 46.68
C GLN A 315 -14.11 -32.65 46.98
N LYS A 316 -12.85 -32.83 47.42
CA LYS A 316 -11.90 -31.71 47.62
C LYS A 316 -11.64 -30.93 46.34
N ILE A 317 -11.41 -31.62 45.22
CA ILE A 317 -11.21 -30.99 43.91
C ILE A 317 -12.49 -30.25 43.49
N ALA A 318 -13.66 -30.85 43.66
CA ALA A 318 -14.93 -30.22 43.33
C ALA A 318 -15.23 -28.96 44.16
N ASN A 319 -14.95 -29.00 45.45
CA ASN A 319 -15.07 -27.85 46.35
C ASN A 319 -14.10 -26.72 46.00
N ALA A 320 -12.88 -27.04 45.54
CA ALA A 320 -11.90 -26.04 45.11
C ALA A 320 -12.39 -25.21 43.90
N PHE A 321 -13.29 -25.77 43.09
CA PHE A 321 -13.91 -25.08 41.96
C PHE A 321 -15.35 -24.61 42.23
N SER A 322 -15.90 -24.86 43.43
CA SER A 322 -17.30 -24.61 43.78
C SER A 322 -18.29 -25.27 42.79
N VAL A 323 -18.01 -26.53 42.43
CA VAL A 323 -18.73 -27.30 41.42
C VAL A 323 -19.36 -28.54 42.04
N GLN A 324 -20.53 -28.97 41.53
CA GLN A 324 -21.16 -30.21 41.97
C GLN A 324 -20.37 -31.44 41.52
N CYS A 325 -20.28 -32.46 42.39
CA CYS A 325 -19.70 -33.75 42.07
C CYS A 325 -20.78 -34.85 41.96
N THR A 326 -20.55 -35.84 41.08
CA THR A 326 -21.44 -37.00 40.90
C THR A 326 -20.64 -38.29 40.85
N GLY A 327 -21.15 -39.36 41.45
CA GLY A 327 -20.59 -40.71 41.35
C GLY A 327 -21.57 -41.64 40.65
N GLU A 328 -21.09 -42.55 39.81
CA GLU A 328 -21.92 -43.58 39.18
C GLU A 328 -21.10 -44.86 38.98
N GLN A 329 -21.62 -46.00 39.44
CA GLN A 329 -20.99 -47.30 39.17
C GLN A 329 -21.31 -47.74 37.74
N LEU A 330 -20.27 -47.84 36.91
CA LEU A 330 -20.39 -48.27 35.51
C LEU A 330 -19.88 -49.71 35.35
N THR A 331 -20.58 -50.53 34.58
CA THR A 331 -20.10 -51.87 34.21
C THR A 331 -18.91 -51.78 33.26
N VAL A 332 -18.11 -52.85 33.17
CA VAL A 332 -16.95 -52.91 32.25
C VAL A 332 -17.37 -52.75 30.79
N GLU A 333 -18.54 -53.29 30.42
CA GLU A 333 -19.12 -53.15 29.09
C GLU A 333 -19.56 -51.70 28.80
N ASP A 334 -20.18 -51.04 29.78
CA ASP A 334 -20.59 -49.63 29.66
C ASP A 334 -19.39 -48.70 29.51
N LYS A 335 -18.32 -48.94 30.29
CA LYS A 335 -17.06 -48.19 30.18
C LYS A 335 -16.49 -48.28 28.77
N ARG A 336 -16.38 -49.49 28.20
CA ARG A 336 -15.91 -49.72 26.82
C ARG A 336 -16.80 -49.05 25.77
N ARG A 337 -18.12 -49.11 25.93
CA ARG A 337 -19.07 -48.49 25.01
C ARG A 337 -18.99 -46.95 25.04
N LEU A 338 -18.78 -46.36 26.21
CA LEU A 338 -18.65 -44.92 26.41
C LEU A 338 -17.32 -44.38 25.88
N THR A 339 -16.27 -45.20 25.87
CA THR A 339 -14.95 -44.81 25.36
C THR A 339 -14.69 -45.25 23.92
N CYS A 340 -15.61 -45.93 23.24
CA CYS A 340 -15.37 -46.47 21.88
C CYS A 340 -14.97 -45.39 20.85
N GLU A 341 -15.44 -44.16 21.02
CA GLU A 341 -15.12 -43.01 20.15
C GLU A 341 -13.77 -42.33 20.50
N HIS A 342 -13.10 -42.77 21.56
CA HIS A 342 -11.86 -42.19 22.06
C HIS A 342 -10.80 -43.28 22.21
N GLU A 343 -9.52 -43.01 21.94
CA GLU A 343 -8.43 -43.98 22.12
C GLU A 343 -7.74 -43.75 23.48
N PRO A 344 -8.22 -44.33 24.61
CA PRO A 344 -7.56 -44.20 25.90
C PRO A 344 -6.22 -44.95 25.89
N ARG A 345 -5.19 -44.37 26.51
CA ARG A 345 -3.87 -45.03 26.57
C ARG A 345 -3.80 -46.09 27.66
N ASN A 346 -4.51 -45.84 28.76
CA ASN A 346 -4.49 -46.65 29.97
C ASN A 346 -5.91 -46.91 30.48
N ASP A 347 -6.08 -47.96 31.30
CA ASP A 347 -7.34 -48.27 31.97
C ASP A 347 -7.87 -47.11 32.82
N HIS A 348 -6.99 -46.34 33.47
CA HIS A 348 -7.35 -45.17 34.27
C HIS A 348 -7.89 -43.99 33.44
N GLU A 349 -7.34 -43.77 32.25
CA GLU A 349 -7.87 -42.75 31.32
C GLU A 349 -9.22 -43.20 30.77
N ARG A 350 -9.35 -44.49 30.44
CA ARG A 350 -10.63 -45.06 30.00
C ARG A 350 -11.71 -44.82 31.06
N ASP A 351 -11.40 -45.10 32.32
CA ASP A 351 -12.37 -45.02 33.41
C ASP A 351 -12.73 -43.56 33.72
N ALA A 352 -11.77 -42.63 33.65
CA ALA A 352 -12.02 -41.19 33.75
C ALA A 352 -12.87 -40.64 32.58
N ILE A 353 -12.60 -41.06 31.34
CA ILE A 353 -13.41 -40.67 30.16
C ILE A 353 -14.82 -41.24 30.25
N ALA A 354 -14.97 -42.48 30.71
CA ALA A 354 -16.26 -43.12 30.93
C ALA A 354 -17.10 -42.36 31.97
N ALA A 355 -16.49 -41.96 33.10
CA ALA A 355 -17.15 -41.16 34.13
C ALA A 355 -17.63 -39.80 33.59
N ALA A 356 -16.78 -39.10 32.82
CA ALA A 356 -17.17 -37.81 32.21
C ALA A 356 -18.30 -37.98 31.19
N SER A 357 -18.22 -39.02 30.35
CA SER A 357 -19.21 -39.32 29.31
C SER A 357 -20.57 -39.72 29.88
N ALA A 358 -20.58 -40.51 30.96
CA ALA A 358 -21.79 -40.87 31.68
C ALA A 358 -22.48 -39.62 32.26
N ALA A 359 -21.71 -38.73 32.89
CA ALA A 359 -22.22 -37.47 33.42
C ALA A 359 -22.78 -36.56 32.31
N PHE A 360 -22.12 -36.48 31.15
CA PHE A 360 -22.64 -35.74 30.00
C PHE A 360 -23.97 -36.29 29.50
N ARG A 361 -24.12 -37.62 29.36
CA ARG A 361 -25.37 -38.25 28.90
C ARG A 361 -26.57 -37.88 29.78
N ARG A 362 -26.38 -37.82 31.11
CA ARG A 362 -27.44 -37.44 32.05
C ARG A 362 -27.92 -36.01 31.84
N VAL A 363 -27.01 -35.09 31.52
CA VAL A 363 -27.34 -33.67 31.38
C VAL A 363 -27.68 -33.29 29.92
N LYS A 364 -27.35 -34.13 28.95
CA LYS A 364 -27.59 -33.92 27.51
C LYS A 364 -29.01 -33.42 27.20
N ASN A 365 -30.03 -34.03 27.79
CA ASN A 365 -31.43 -33.65 27.55
C ASN A 365 -31.74 -32.22 28.06
N LYS A 366 -31.21 -31.83 29.22
CA LYS A 366 -31.37 -30.47 29.76
C LYS A 366 -30.60 -29.44 28.93
N LEU A 367 -29.38 -29.79 28.47
CA LEU A 367 -28.57 -28.93 27.61
C LEU A 367 -29.23 -28.69 26.25
N MET A 368 -29.83 -29.72 25.65
CA MET A 368 -30.58 -29.58 24.40
C MET A 368 -31.84 -28.73 24.56
N GLN A 369 -32.54 -28.84 25.70
CA GLN A 369 -33.69 -27.98 25.99
C GLN A 369 -33.28 -26.51 26.16
N ALA A 370 -32.16 -26.25 26.84
CA ALA A 370 -31.60 -24.90 26.98
C ALA A 370 -31.20 -24.33 25.61
N GLU A 371 -30.61 -25.13 24.74
CA GLU A 371 -30.23 -24.74 23.39
C GLU A 371 -31.44 -24.41 22.50
N LYS A 372 -32.52 -25.18 22.59
CA LYS A 372 -33.78 -24.92 21.87
C LYS A 372 -34.51 -23.65 22.34
N LYS A 373 -34.42 -23.33 23.63
CA LYS A 373 -35.07 -22.15 24.24
C LYS A 373 -34.21 -20.88 24.17
N ALA A 374 -32.92 -21.01 23.90
CA ALA A 374 -32.01 -19.88 23.83
C ALA A 374 -32.39 -18.94 22.66
N PRO A 375 -32.45 -17.61 22.90
CA PRO A 375 -32.63 -16.64 21.82
C PRO A 375 -31.50 -16.75 20.78
N PRO A 376 -31.79 -16.55 19.48
CA PRO A 376 -30.75 -16.46 18.48
C PRO A 376 -29.75 -15.35 18.87
N LEU A 377 -28.45 -15.61 18.70
CA LEU A 377 -27.34 -14.73 19.08
C LEU A 377 -26.95 -14.71 20.59
N SER A 378 -27.34 -15.72 21.38
CA SER A 378 -26.90 -15.85 22.78
C SER A 378 -25.67 -16.75 22.94
N ASN A 379 -24.82 -16.50 23.94
CA ASN A 379 -23.69 -17.40 24.26
C ASN A 379 -24.20 -18.73 24.84
N LEU A 380 -24.39 -19.72 23.97
CA LEU A 380 -24.94 -21.04 24.30
C LEU A 380 -24.13 -21.76 25.37
N ASP A 381 -22.80 -21.67 25.32
CA ASP A 381 -21.92 -22.35 26.27
C ASP A 381 -22.04 -21.74 27.67
N TYR A 382 -22.22 -20.41 27.76
CA TYR A 382 -22.48 -19.73 29.03
C TYR A 382 -23.86 -20.06 29.61
N ILE A 383 -24.92 -20.11 28.77
CA ILE A 383 -26.26 -20.53 29.20
C ILE A 383 -26.24 -21.98 29.70
N LYS A 384 -25.61 -22.88 28.94
CA LYS A 384 -25.44 -24.29 29.30
C LYS A 384 -24.69 -24.45 30.62
N ALA A 385 -23.65 -23.64 30.85
CA ALA A 385 -22.91 -23.64 32.10
C ALA A 385 -23.73 -23.18 33.31
N LEU A 386 -24.56 -22.13 33.15
CA LEU A 386 -25.45 -21.65 34.21
C LEU A 386 -26.51 -22.69 34.58
N VAL A 387 -27.10 -23.35 33.58
CA VAL A 387 -28.07 -24.43 33.79
C VAL A 387 -27.44 -25.61 34.54
N LEU A 388 -26.19 -25.96 34.22
CA LEU A 388 -25.43 -26.99 34.91
C LEU A 388 -25.05 -26.62 36.35
N LYS A 389 -24.89 -25.33 36.67
CA LYS A 389 -24.69 -24.82 38.04
C LYS A 389 -25.97 -24.80 38.89
N GLY A 390 -27.11 -25.23 38.35
CA GLY A 390 -28.37 -25.36 39.09
C GLY A 390 -29.39 -24.24 38.84
N GLU A 391 -29.12 -23.31 37.92
CA GLU A 391 -30.07 -22.25 37.57
C GLU A 391 -31.19 -22.77 36.66
N SER A 392 -32.38 -22.16 36.76
CA SER A 392 -33.46 -22.45 35.82
C SER A 392 -33.12 -21.95 34.42
N ILE A 393 -33.61 -22.64 33.38
CA ILE A 393 -33.32 -22.29 31.98
C ILE A 393 -33.70 -20.84 31.69
N ASP A 394 -34.83 -20.38 32.23
CA ASP A 394 -35.33 -19.02 32.00
C ASP A 394 -34.46 -17.96 32.71
N SER A 395 -33.98 -18.25 33.93
CA SER A 395 -33.05 -17.36 34.66
C SER A 395 -31.68 -17.30 33.97
N ALA A 396 -31.18 -18.43 33.48
CA ALA A 396 -29.92 -18.48 32.73
C ALA A 396 -29.98 -17.66 31.44
N ILE A 397 -31.11 -17.68 30.73
CA ILE A 397 -31.34 -16.86 29.52
C ILE A 397 -31.40 -15.36 29.87
N LEU A 398 -32.09 -14.99 30.96
CA LEU A 398 -32.15 -13.60 31.44
C LEU A 398 -30.77 -13.03 31.82
N LYS A 399 -29.97 -13.81 32.56
CA LYS A 399 -28.60 -13.45 32.95
C LYS A 399 -27.67 -13.35 31.74
N ALA A 400 -27.81 -14.24 30.76
CA ALA A 400 -27.07 -14.17 29.50
C ALA A 400 -27.48 -13.00 28.60
N SER A 401 -28.72 -12.51 28.73
CA SER A 401 -29.26 -11.38 27.95
C SER A 401 -28.98 -10.00 28.57
N GLY A 402 -28.23 -9.93 29.68
CA GLY A 402 -27.78 -8.67 30.28
C GLY A 402 -28.88 -7.80 30.89
N ARG A 403 -30.03 -8.38 31.29
CA ARG A 403 -31.17 -7.62 31.84
C ARG A 403 -31.19 -7.41 33.36
N ASP A 404 -30.16 -7.85 34.09
CA ASP A 404 -30.12 -7.65 35.55
C ASP A 404 -29.12 -6.55 35.94
N GLY A 405 -29.62 -5.32 35.87
CA GLY A 405 -29.13 -4.20 36.64
C GLY A 405 -30.13 -3.83 37.74
N ALA A 406 -30.45 -4.75 38.65
CA ALA A 406 -31.01 -4.45 39.98
C ALA A 406 -31.12 -5.75 40.79
N GLY A 407 -30.32 -5.85 41.85
CA GLY A 407 -30.39 -6.99 42.76
C GLY A 407 -31.77 -7.10 43.40
N VAL A 408 -32.26 -8.34 43.48
CA VAL A 408 -33.28 -8.72 44.46
C VAL A 408 -32.75 -9.95 45.16
N GLY A 409 -32.12 -9.71 46.30
CA GLY A 409 -31.94 -10.74 47.31
C GLY A 409 -33.31 -11.24 47.74
N THR A 410 -33.47 -12.55 47.71
CA THR A 410 -34.62 -13.28 48.24
C THR A 410 -34.77 -12.95 49.73
N ARG A 411 -35.75 -12.10 50.05
CA ARG A 411 -36.34 -12.01 51.39
C ARG A 411 -37.80 -12.42 51.26
N GLU A 412 -38.19 -13.40 52.06
CA GLU A 412 -39.55 -13.92 52.16
C GLU A 412 -40.55 -12.79 52.47
N PRO A 413 -41.73 -12.76 51.83
CA PRO A 413 -42.73 -11.75 52.11
C PRO A 413 -43.53 -12.11 53.37
N GLN A 414 -43.32 -11.36 54.44
CA GLN A 414 -44.27 -11.28 55.56
C GLN A 414 -45.53 -10.54 55.09
N ARG A 415 -46.68 -11.20 55.17
CA ARG A 415 -48.01 -10.62 54.90
C ARG A 415 -48.32 -9.53 55.93
N LYS A 416 -48.63 -8.31 55.47
CA LYS A 416 -49.25 -7.25 56.28
C LYS A 416 -50.79 -7.34 56.20
N PRO A 417 -51.53 -6.97 57.26
CA PRO A 417 -52.99 -7.01 57.28
C PRO A 417 -53.62 -5.99 56.31
N PRO A 418 -54.89 -6.18 55.90
CA PRO A 418 -55.57 -5.30 54.95
C PRO A 418 -55.74 -3.87 55.51
N PRO A 419 -55.57 -2.83 54.67
CA PRO A 419 -55.67 -1.44 55.07
C PRO A 419 -57.12 -1.04 55.40
N THR A 420 -57.28 -0.07 56.30
CA THR A 420 -58.59 0.44 56.72
C THR A 420 -59.24 1.32 55.63
N PRO A 421 -60.58 1.50 55.63
CA PRO A 421 -61.31 2.28 54.62
C PRO A 421 -60.83 3.74 54.45
N GLU A 422 -60.29 4.33 55.52
CA GLU A 422 -59.72 5.69 55.51
C GLU A 422 -58.36 5.76 54.80
N GLU A 423 -57.53 4.72 54.93
CA GLU A 423 -56.22 4.62 54.27
C GLU A 423 -56.39 4.41 52.75
N LEU A 424 -57.39 3.63 52.35
CA LEU A 424 -57.80 3.45 50.96
C LEU A 424 -58.22 4.77 50.32
N SER A 425 -59.01 5.59 51.02
CA SER A 425 -59.46 6.90 50.52
C SER A 425 -58.28 7.86 50.32
N ARG A 426 -57.34 7.93 51.28
CA ARG A 426 -56.10 8.72 51.15
C ARG A 426 -55.17 8.21 50.04
N LEU A 427 -55.15 6.91 49.81
CA LEU A 427 -54.37 6.30 48.73
C LEU A 427 -54.97 6.63 47.36
N VAL A 428 -56.28 6.53 47.20
CA VAL A 428 -57.00 6.88 45.96
C VAL A 428 -56.75 8.34 45.59
N GLU A 429 -56.80 9.25 46.56
CA GLU A 429 -56.57 10.68 46.30
C GLU A 429 -55.11 10.98 45.92
N ARG A 430 -54.15 10.26 46.52
CA ARG A 430 -52.73 10.35 46.15
C ARG A 430 -52.47 9.81 44.74
N LEU A 431 -53.15 8.72 44.37
CA LEU A 431 -53.09 8.15 43.02
C LEU A 431 -53.73 9.07 41.99
N LYS A 432 -54.87 9.71 42.29
CA LYS A 432 -55.49 10.73 41.42
C LYS A 432 -54.55 11.90 41.16
N ARG A 433 -53.92 12.45 42.20
CA ARG A 433 -52.91 13.53 42.06
C ARG A 433 -51.71 13.09 41.22
N ARG A 434 -51.25 11.84 41.40
CA ARG A 434 -50.15 11.28 40.61
C ARG A 434 -50.52 11.11 39.14
N ILE A 435 -51.72 10.59 38.83
CA ILE A 435 -52.23 10.46 37.47
C ILE A 435 -52.30 11.83 36.80
N GLU A 436 -52.79 12.86 37.50
CA GLU A 436 -52.88 14.21 36.94
C GLU A 436 -51.49 14.80 36.65
N SER A 437 -50.55 14.65 37.58
CA SER A 437 -49.16 15.08 37.34
C SER A 437 -48.50 14.35 36.17
N GLN A 438 -48.83 13.07 35.97
CA GLN A 438 -48.31 12.27 34.86
C GLN A 438 -48.95 12.69 33.53
N ARG A 439 -50.24 13.03 33.50
CA ARG A 439 -50.92 13.56 32.31
C ARG A 439 -50.28 14.86 31.83
N VAL A 440 -50.07 15.82 32.73
CA VAL A 440 -49.39 17.08 32.40
C VAL A 440 -47.98 16.83 31.87
N ARG A 441 -47.26 15.85 32.42
CA ARG A 441 -45.92 15.47 31.94
C ARG A 441 -45.97 14.85 30.54
N ILE A 442 -46.95 13.98 30.27
CA ILE A 442 -47.16 13.39 28.96
C ILE A 442 -47.46 14.48 27.92
N GLU A 443 -48.34 15.44 28.22
CA GLU A 443 -48.65 16.54 27.30
C GLU A 443 -47.41 17.39 26.96
N ARG A 444 -46.57 17.71 27.95
CA ARG A 444 -45.30 18.42 27.70
C ARG A 444 -44.35 17.62 26.83
N LEU A 445 -44.25 16.31 27.06
CA LEU A 445 -43.41 15.41 26.26
C LEU A 445 -43.92 15.29 24.82
N VAL A 446 -45.24 15.26 24.62
CA VAL A 446 -45.85 15.23 23.29
C VAL A 446 -45.51 16.52 22.54
N LYS A 447 -45.73 17.70 23.14
CA LYS A 447 -45.35 18.99 22.53
C LYS A 447 -43.86 19.07 22.18
N TYR A 448 -43.00 18.65 23.10
CA TYR A 448 -41.56 18.63 22.84
C TYR A 448 -41.17 17.67 21.71
N SER A 449 -41.87 16.53 21.60
CA SER A 449 -41.66 15.58 20.50
C SER A 449 -42.09 16.18 19.15
N GLU A 450 -43.15 16.97 19.12
CA GLU A 450 -43.62 17.67 17.92
C GLU A 450 -42.65 18.77 17.50
N GLU A 451 -42.14 19.55 18.44
CA GLU A 451 -41.09 20.56 18.21
C GLU A 451 -39.81 19.92 17.64
N LEU A 452 -39.34 18.82 18.24
CA LEU A 452 -38.18 18.08 17.75
C LEU A 452 -38.40 17.50 16.35
N LYS A 453 -39.60 16.98 16.05
CA LYS A 453 -39.94 16.51 14.70
C LYS A 453 -39.89 17.65 13.68
N SER A 454 -40.44 18.82 14.04
CA SER A 454 -40.42 20.02 13.18
C SER A 454 -38.98 20.50 12.90
N GLU A 455 -38.13 20.52 13.93
CA GLU A 455 -36.73 20.92 13.76
C GLU A 455 -35.94 19.89 12.92
N LEU A 456 -36.20 18.60 13.12
CA LEU A 456 -35.59 17.54 12.31
C LEU A 456 -35.96 17.69 10.84
N GLU A 457 -37.22 18.02 10.52
CA GLU A 457 -37.64 18.30 9.14
C GLU A 457 -36.97 19.54 8.56
N ARG A 458 -36.85 20.64 9.33
CA ARG A 458 -36.11 21.84 8.89
C ARG A 458 -34.66 21.51 8.58
N GLN A 459 -33.99 20.77 9.45
CA GLN A 459 -32.60 20.33 9.29
C GLN A 459 -32.45 19.42 8.05
N ARG A 460 -33.38 18.48 7.83
CA ARG A 460 -33.40 17.62 6.64
C ARG A 460 -33.52 18.43 5.34
N ARG A 461 -34.48 19.36 5.28
CA ARG A 461 -34.66 20.26 4.12
C ARG A 461 -33.41 21.12 3.87
N ARG A 462 -32.77 21.61 4.94
CA ARG A 462 -31.51 22.39 4.84
C ARG A 462 -30.37 21.54 4.30
N SER A 463 -30.23 20.31 4.79
CA SER A 463 -29.24 19.34 4.33
C SER A 463 -29.41 19.02 2.84
N GLU A 464 -30.64 18.77 2.39
CA GLU A 464 -30.95 18.53 0.98
C GLU A 464 -30.60 19.74 0.10
N ARG A 465 -30.95 20.95 0.50
CA ARG A 465 -30.59 22.18 -0.22
C ARG A 465 -29.07 22.35 -0.34
N LEU A 466 -28.33 22.11 0.75
CA LEU A 466 -26.87 22.18 0.74
C LEU A 466 -26.25 21.11 -0.15
N ARG A 467 -26.80 19.88 -0.16
CA ARG A 467 -26.35 18.81 -1.05
C ARG A 467 -26.56 19.17 -2.52
N ARG A 468 -27.72 19.72 -2.88
CA ARG A 468 -28.00 20.19 -4.26
C ARG A 468 -27.01 21.29 -4.69
N ARG A 469 -26.80 22.31 -3.84
CA ARG A 469 -25.82 23.38 -4.12
C ARG A 469 -24.39 22.83 -4.28
N LEU A 470 -24.00 21.87 -3.45
CA LEU A 470 -22.69 21.23 -3.55
C LEU A 470 -22.55 20.45 -4.85
N PHE A 471 -23.60 19.75 -5.28
CA PHE A 471 -23.62 19.00 -6.53
C PHE A 471 -23.47 19.95 -7.73
N GLU A 472 -24.25 21.03 -7.79
CA GLU A 472 -24.15 22.04 -8.83
C GLU A 472 -22.77 22.70 -8.89
N ALA A 473 -22.20 23.05 -7.73
CA ALA A 473 -20.86 23.63 -7.65
C ALA A 473 -19.78 22.66 -8.15
N ARG A 474 -19.89 21.37 -7.82
CA ARG A 474 -18.97 20.33 -8.32
C ARG A 474 -19.09 20.13 -9.82
N GLN A 475 -20.30 20.10 -10.36
CA GLN A 475 -20.52 19.94 -11.79
C GLN A 475 -19.95 21.13 -12.58
N ARG A 476 -20.15 22.36 -12.08
CA ARG A 476 -19.51 23.57 -12.67
C ARG A 476 -17.99 23.50 -12.61
N ALA A 477 -17.42 23.08 -11.47
CA ALA A 477 -15.97 22.93 -11.33
C ALA A 477 -15.41 21.86 -12.28
N TYR A 478 -16.11 20.74 -12.45
CA TYR A 478 -15.73 19.67 -13.36
C TYR A 478 -15.71 20.13 -14.83
N VAL A 479 -16.77 20.81 -15.27
CA VAL A 479 -16.84 21.37 -16.64
C VAL A 479 -15.71 22.37 -16.88
N ARG A 480 -15.43 23.26 -15.92
CA ARG A 480 -14.32 24.22 -16.02
C ARG A 480 -12.95 23.53 -16.09
N ALA A 481 -12.73 22.52 -15.26
CA ALA A 481 -11.47 21.77 -15.26
C ALA A 481 -11.25 21.01 -16.57
N ARG A 482 -12.31 20.43 -17.14
CA ARG A 482 -12.25 19.77 -18.45
C ARG A 482 -11.92 20.77 -19.56
N ALA A 483 -12.62 21.91 -19.58
CA ALA A 483 -12.36 22.98 -20.54
C ALA A 483 -10.93 23.53 -20.43
N SER A 484 -10.39 23.69 -19.21
CA SER A 484 -9.01 24.17 -19.03
C SER A 484 -7.97 23.16 -19.55
N VAL A 485 -8.18 21.86 -19.36
CA VAL A 485 -7.28 20.83 -19.88
C VAL A 485 -7.33 20.80 -21.41
N GLU A 486 -8.52 20.91 -22.00
CA GLU A 486 -8.70 20.94 -23.45
C GLU A 486 -8.07 22.19 -24.07
N TYR A 487 -8.24 23.35 -23.42
CA TYR A 487 -7.58 24.59 -23.82
C TYR A 487 -6.05 24.49 -23.77
N GLN A 488 -5.48 23.87 -22.73
CA GLN A 488 -4.02 23.64 -22.65
C GLN A 488 -3.52 22.73 -23.77
N ARG A 489 -4.24 21.64 -24.08
CA ARG A 489 -3.88 20.76 -25.21
C ARG A 489 -3.96 21.49 -26.56
N LEU A 490 -4.97 22.34 -26.74
CA LEU A 490 -5.11 23.18 -27.93
C LEU A 490 -3.96 24.19 -28.05
N LEU A 491 -3.54 24.81 -26.95
CA LEU A 491 -2.40 25.71 -26.91
C LEU A 491 -1.09 24.99 -27.28
N GLU A 492 -0.81 23.84 -26.65
CA GLU A 492 0.38 23.03 -26.95
C GLU A 492 0.42 22.62 -28.43
N ARG A 493 -0.73 22.20 -28.98
CA ARG A 493 -0.85 21.85 -30.40
C ARG A 493 -0.66 23.05 -31.32
N HIS A 494 -1.18 24.22 -30.93
CA HIS A 494 -1.01 25.44 -31.71
C HIS A 494 0.46 25.90 -31.71
N GLU A 495 1.15 25.79 -30.57
CA GLU A 495 2.58 26.08 -30.50
C GLU A 495 3.42 25.11 -31.32
N SER A 496 3.13 23.80 -31.26
CA SER A 496 3.86 22.81 -32.07
C SER A 496 3.66 23.03 -33.56
N LEU A 497 2.41 23.26 -34.00
CA LEU A 497 2.11 23.60 -35.39
C LEU A 497 2.83 24.88 -35.83
N ARG A 498 2.90 25.91 -34.97
CA ARG A 498 3.67 27.13 -35.26
C ARG A 498 5.17 26.87 -35.39
N ARG A 499 5.76 25.99 -34.57
CA ARG A 499 7.17 25.62 -34.71
C ARG A 499 7.41 24.90 -36.03
N THR A 500 6.58 23.92 -36.36
CA THR A 500 6.69 23.18 -37.64
C THR A 500 6.51 24.09 -38.85
N LEU A 501 5.58 25.05 -38.79
CA LEU A 501 5.44 26.05 -39.86
C LEU A 501 6.73 26.87 -40.05
N ARG A 502 7.32 27.37 -38.96
CA ARG A 502 8.59 28.13 -39.04
C ARG A 502 9.74 27.31 -39.59
N GLU A 503 9.85 26.03 -39.19
CA GLU A 503 10.87 25.13 -39.71
C GLU A 503 10.69 24.89 -41.21
N ARG A 504 9.45 24.67 -41.65
CA ARG A 504 9.11 24.50 -43.07
C ARG A 504 9.37 25.78 -43.87
N ASP A 505 9.03 26.95 -43.32
CA ASP A 505 9.28 28.24 -43.96
C ASP A 505 10.78 28.49 -44.14
N ALA A 506 11.60 28.19 -43.11
CA ALA A 506 13.06 28.28 -43.19
C ALA A 506 13.64 27.29 -44.21
N GLU A 507 13.10 26.07 -44.26
CA GLU A 507 13.50 25.05 -45.25
C GLU A 507 13.18 25.51 -46.68
N ILE A 508 11.97 26.05 -46.91
CA ILE A 508 11.56 26.63 -48.20
C ILE A 508 12.51 27.74 -48.62
N GLU A 509 12.88 28.63 -47.69
CA GLU A 509 13.77 29.75 -48.01
C GLU A 509 15.17 29.26 -48.39
N SER A 510 15.74 28.30 -47.64
CA SER A 510 17.03 27.70 -47.99
C SER A 510 17.03 26.99 -49.35
N LEU A 511 15.91 26.33 -49.70
CA LEU A 511 15.76 25.67 -50.99
C LEU A 511 15.63 26.68 -52.13
N ARG A 512 14.97 27.83 -51.89
CA ARG A 512 14.88 28.93 -52.85
C ARG A 512 16.26 29.54 -53.11
N GLU A 513 17.02 29.85 -52.07
CA GLU A 513 18.38 30.37 -52.20
C GLU A 513 19.27 29.43 -53.02
N ARG A 514 19.16 28.11 -52.77
CA ARG A 514 19.90 27.09 -53.53
C ARG A 514 19.45 26.98 -54.98
N LEU A 515 18.16 27.13 -55.27
CA LEU A 515 17.68 27.15 -56.65
C LEU A 515 18.18 28.39 -57.40
N ASP A 516 18.24 29.54 -56.73
CA ASP A 516 18.71 30.78 -57.34
C ASP A 516 20.23 30.80 -57.58
N SER A 517 21.03 30.16 -56.73
CA SER A 517 22.46 29.97 -57.01
C SER A 517 22.69 29.05 -58.21
N LEU A 518 21.94 27.94 -58.32
CA LEU A 518 22.02 27.03 -59.46
C LEU A 518 21.56 27.68 -60.78
N ARG A 519 20.50 28.51 -60.73
CA ARG A 519 20.05 29.28 -61.90
C ARG A 519 21.12 30.26 -62.37
N ARG A 520 21.74 31.00 -61.44
CA ARG A 520 22.85 31.93 -61.77
C ARG A 520 24.03 31.21 -62.40
N ALA A 521 24.41 30.04 -61.88
CA ALA A 521 25.47 29.22 -62.47
C ALA A 521 25.16 28.82 -63.92
N ARG A 522 23.92 28.40 -64.19
CA ARG A 522 23.47 27.99 -65.52
C ARG A 522 23.32 29.16 -66.50
N GLU A 523 22.90 30.33 -66.04
CA GLU A 523 22.85 31.55 -66.86
C GLU A 523 24.25 32.00 -67.30
N MET A 524 25.26 31.83 -66.45
CA MET A 524 26.65 32.14 -66.78
C MET A 524 27.23 31.15 -67.81
N GLU A 525 26.88 29.86 -67.73
CA GLU A 525 27.24 28.84 -68.73
C GLU A 525 26.68 29.18 -70.13
N MET A 526 25.42 29.64 -70.20
CA MET A 526 24.74 29.96 -71.46
C MET A 526 25.29 31.20 -72.18
N ARG A 527 26.01 32.09 -71.49
CA ARG A 527 26.61 33.30 -72.10
C ARG A 527 27.96 33.04 -72.79
N GLY A 528 28.59 31.89 -72.56
CA GLY A 528 29.81 31.47 -73.29
C GLY A 528 31.13 32.11 -72.84
N ASP A 529 31.11 33.08 -71.91
CA ASP A 529 32.32 33.77 -71.43
C ASP A 529 33.14 32.95 -70.42
N LEU A 530 32.51 31.96 -69.79
CA LEU A 530 33.08 31.16 -68.71
C LEU A 530 32.85 29.65 -68.96
N VAL A 531 33.90 28.86 -68.85
CA VAL A 531 33.88 27.39 -68.93
C VAL A 531 33.81 26.81 -67.52
N PRO A 532 32.78 26.02 -67.18
CA PRO A 532 32.68 25.39 -65.87
C PRO A 532 33.76 24.30 -65.71
N LEU A 533 34.36 24.26 -64.53
CA LEU A 533 35.37 23.28 -64.15
C LEU A 533 34.73 22.16 -63.32
N LYS A 534 35.20 20.93 -63.52
CA LYS A 534 34.82 19.79 -62.68
C LYS A 534 35.86 19.61 -61.58
N PRO A 535 35.55 19.99 -60.32
CA PRO A 535 36.50 19.87 -59.24
C PRO A 535 36.71 18.40 -58.84
N ILE A 536 37.96 18.05 -58.62
CA ILE A 536 38.41 16.81 -58.01
C ILE A 536 39.23 17.23 -56.80
N ARG A 537 38.74 16.87 -55.61
CA ARG A 537 39.30 17.36 -54.34
C ARG A 537 40.75 16.96 -54.09
N ALA A 538 41.16 15.79 -54.58
CA ALA A 538 42.50 15.26 -54.38
C ALA A 538 42.93 14.38 -55.56
N PHE A 539 44.21 14.40 -55.91
CA PHE A 539 44.78 13.58 -56.98
C PHE A 539 45.01 12.12 -56.52
N THR A 540 43.91 11.44 -56.17
CA THR A 540 43.87 10.03 -55.72
C THR A 540 42.90 9.21 -56.57
N ARG A 541 43.06 7.88 -56.56
CA ARG A 541 42.21 6.98 -57.35
C ARG A 541 40.75 7.03 -56.91
N GLU A 542 40.52 7.15 -55.60
CA GLU A 542 39.20 7.21 -54.98
C GLU A 542 38.45 8.49 -55.36
N ALA A 543 39.10 9.65 -55.22
CA ALA A 543 38.50 10.94 -55.55
C ALA A 543 38.18 11.07 -57.05
N ILE A 544 38.99 10.49 -57.92
CA ILE A 544 38.73 10.45 -59.37
C ILE A 544 37.53 9.54 -59.67
N ALA A 545 37.44 8.37 -59.01
CA ALA A 545 36.32 7.45 -59.20
C ALA A 545 34.98 8.05 -58.76
N GLU A 546 34.95 8.80 -57.65
CA GLU A 546 33.75 9.50 -57.17
C GLU A 546 33.25 10.57 -58.14
N SER A 547 34.18 11.31 -58.77
CA SER A 547 33.84 12.35 -59.74
C SER A 547 33.58 11.84 -61.15
N THR A 548 34.01 10.61 -61.49
CA THR A 548 33.85 9.99 -62.82
C THR A 548 32.42 10.03 -63.38
N PRO A 549 31.33 9.68 -62.66
CA PRO A 549 29.97 9.72 -63.20
C PRO A 549 29.47 11.13 -63.59
N LEU A 550 30.14 12.18 -63.12
CA LEU A 550 29.78 13.58 -63.36
C LEU A 550 30.64 14.24 -64.45
N ILE A 551 31.65 13.53 -64.97
CA ILE A 551 32.62 14.02 -65.95
C ILE A 551 32.28 13.46 -67.34
N ARG A 552 32.22 14.33 -68.35
CA ARG A 552 32.07 13.96 -69.75
C ARG A 552 33.37 14.18 -70.52
N LYS A 553 33.50 13.49 -71.65
CA LYS A 553 34.61 13.68 -72.58
C LYS A 553 34.64 15.15 -73.06
N GLY A 554 35.81 15.78 -72.92
CA GLY A 554 35.99 17.21 -73.27
C GLY A 554 35.68 18.21 -72.15
N ASP A 555 35.34 17.74 -70.94
CA ASP A 555 35.27 18.62 -69.76
C ASP A 555 36.68 19.07 -69.34
N VAL A 556 36.75 20.22 -68.66
CA VAL A 556 37.98 20.73 -68.04
C VAL A 556 37.98 20.33 -66.57
N LEU A 557 39.04 19.61 -66.16
CA LEU A 557 39.17 19.12 -64.80
C LEU A 557 39.97 20.09 -63.96
N TYR A 558 39.57 20.25 -62.69
CA TYR A 558 40.30 21.07 -61.72
C TYR A 558 40.71 20.23 -60.52
N LEU A 559 42.01 20.06 -60.32
CA LEU A 559 42.59 19.39 -59.17
C LEU A 559 42.85 20.44 -58.08
N GLU A 560 42.06 20.42 -57.00
CA GLU A 560 42.27 21.29 -55.83
C GLU A 560 43.58 20.97 -55.12
N ASP A 561 43.95 19.69 -55.07
CA ASP A 561 45.22 19.22 -54.53
C ASP A 561 45.85 18.22 -55.51
N ALA A 562 46.94 18.64 -56.15
CA ALA A 562 47.71 17.80 -57.08
C ALA A 562 48.67 16.83 -56.38
N SER A 563 48.77 16.88 -55.05
CA SER A 563 49.66 16.01 -54.29
C SER A 563 49.07 14.59 -54.16
N GLY A 564 49.94 13.58 -54.21
CA GLY A 564 49.58 12.19 -53.87
C GLY A 564 49.29 11.20 -55.02
N GLY A 565 49.16 11.65 -56.27
CA GLY A 565 48.91 10.73 -57.40
C GLY A 565 50.18 10.30 -58.14
N GLY A 566 50.23 9.02 -58.53
CA GLY A 566 51.33 8.42 -59.31
C GLY A 566 50.96 8.18 -60.77
N ALA A 567 51.78 7.39 -61.47
CA ALA A 567 51.57 7.04 -62.89
C ALA A 567 50.18 6.42 -63.17
N GLY A 568 49.72 5.49 -62.32
CA GLY A 568 48.40 4.86 -62.49
C GLY A 568 47.23 5.82 -62.28
N THR A 569 47.38 6.85 -61.45
CA THR A 569 46.36 7.91 -61.26
C THR A 569 46.30 8.82 -62.48
N ALA A 570 47.46 9.13 -63.07
CA ALA A 570 47.56 9.87 -64.32
C ALA A 570 46.91 9.12 -65.50
N GLU A 571 47.12 7.81 -65.63
CA GLU A 571 46.47 6.99 -66.66
C GLU A 571 44.93 7.02 -66.56
N LEU A 572 44.38 7.00 -65.33
CA LEU A 572 42.94 7.12 -65.11
C LEU A 572 42.40 8.47 -65.58
N LEU A 573 43.14 9.57 -65.35
CA LEU A 573 42.76 10.89 -65.87
C LEU A 573 42.84 10.95 -67.40
N VAL A 574 43.85 10.33 -68.02
CA VAL A 574 43.96 10.25 -69.49
C VAL A 574 42.77 9.49 -70.08
N GLY A 575 42.34 8.40 -69.42
CA GLY A 575 41.17 7.62 -69.82
C GLY A 575 39.86 8.43 -69.90
N LEU A 576 39.74 9.51 -69.12
CA LEU A 576 38.59 10.42 -69.16
C LEU A 576 38.59 11.38 -70.37
N SER A 577 39.71 11.46 -71.10
CA SER A 577 39.90 12.36 -72.25
C SER A 577 39.47 13.83 -71.96
N PRO A 578 40.07 14.48 -70.95
CA PRO A 578 39.75 15.86 -70.59
C PRO A 578 40.24 16.84 -71.66
N ARG A 579 39.58 18.00 -71.78
CA ARG A 579 40.02 19.10 -72.66
C ARG A 579 41.30 19.75 -72.14
N ALA A 580 41.41 19.90 -70.82
CA ALA A 580 42.60 20.34 -70.10
C ALA A 580 42.48 19.93 -68.62
N VAL A 581 43.61 19.84 -67.93
CA VAL A 581 43.69 19.62 -66.48
C VAL A 581 44.35 20.84 -65.84
N LEU A 582 43.57 21.55 -65.03
CA LEU A 582 44.02 22.64 -64.17
C LEU A 582 44.36 22.06 -62.81
N PHE A 583 45.50 22.46 -62.24
CA PHE A 583 45.94 21.93 -60.94
C PHE A 583 46.57 23.02 -60.07
N GLU A 584 46.40 22.88 -58.75
CA GLU A 584 47.11 23.66 -57.74
C GLU A 584 48.12 22.77 -56.98
N GLY A 585 49.26 23.34 -56.60
CA GLY A 585 50.31 22.63 -55.87
C GLY A 585 51.30 21.82 -56.72
N GLU A 586 52.05 20.92 -56.06
CA GLU A 586 53.10 20.11 -56.69
C GLU A 586 52.61 18.69 -57.02
N MET A 587 52.90 18.25 -58.25
CA MET A 587 52.57 16.91 -58.74
C MET A 587 53.82 16.02 -58.79
N ALA A 588 53.66 14.73 -58.51
CA ALA A 588 54.73 13.75 -58.66
C ALA A 588 55.29 13.72 -60.09
N HIS A 589 56.63 13.64 -60.21
CA HIS A 589 57.32 13.68 -61.50
C HIS A 589 56.83 12.61 -62.48
N THR A 590 56.61 11.40 -61.98
CA THR A 590 56.09 10.25 -62.75
C THR A 590 54.67 10.48 -63.28
N ALA A 591 53.81 11.17 -62.52
CA ALA A 591 52.45 11.45 -62.96
C ALA A 591 52.43 12.56 -64.02
N ARG A 592 53.29 13.57 -63.84
CA ARG A 592 53.49 14.66 -64.80
C ARG A 592 54.00 14.13 -66.14
N GLU A 593 54.99 13.23 -66.15
CA GLU A 593 55.50 12.61 -67.38
C GLU A 593 54.42 11.83 -68.15
N VAL A 594 53.58 11.05 -67.45
CA VAL A 594 52.48 10.30 -68.08
C VAL A 594 51.47 11.24 -68.73
N LEU A 595 51.08 12.32 -68.06
CA LEU A 595 50.15 13.32 -68.62
C LEU A 595 50.76 14.08 -69.81
N LEU A 596 52.04 14.46 -69.72
CA LEU A 596 52.75 15.10 -70.83
C LEU A 596 52.84 14.17 -72.04
N SER A 597 53.32 12.94 -71.86
CA SER A 597 53.48 11.96 -72.96
C SER A 597 52.15 11.61 -73.65
N SER A 598 51.03 11.69 -72.92
CA SER A 598 49.69 11.43 -73.44
C SER A 598 49.07 12.64 -74.16
N GLY A 599 49.74 13.79 -74.21
CA GLY A 599 49.29 14.99 -74.92
C GLY A 599 48.15 15.75 -74.24
N VAL A 600 47.91 15.53 -72.94
CA VAL A 600 46.85 16.21 -72.18
C VAL A 600 47.37 17.57 -71.67
N PRO A 601 46.72 18.70 -72.01
CA PRO A 601 47.15 20.01 -71.54
C PRO A 601 47.12 20.10 -70.01
N LEU A 602 48.28 20.42 -69.42
CA LEU A 602 48.48 20.50 -67.98
C LEU A 602 48.84 21.93 -67.59
N ILE A 603 47.91 22.63 -66.94
CA ILE A 603 47.96 24.08 -66.71
C ILE A 603 47.89 24.37 -65.21
N ARG A 604 48.72 25.29 -64.70
CA ARG A 604 48.62 25.73 -63.30
C ARG A 604 47.36 26.57 -63.12
N GLY A 605 46.53 26.19 -62.14
CA GLY A 605 45.24 26.83 -61.88
C GLY A 605 45.34 28.18 -61.14
N GLU A 606 46.48 28.45 -60.49
CA GLU A 606 46.73 29.65 -59.70
C GLU A 606 46.51 30.93 -60.52
N GLY A 607 45.51 31.72 -60.14
CA GLY A 607 45.16 32.98 -60.81
C GLY A 607 44.31 32.85 -62.09
N LEU A 608 44.07 31.64 -62.58
CA LEU A 608 43.22 31.36 -63.75
C LEU A 608 41.79 30.94 -63.35
N VAL A 609 41.65 30.28 -62.20
CA VAL A 609 40.39 29.73 -61.71
C VAL A 609 39.59 30.77 -60.91
N LEU A 610 38.33 30.97 -61.31
CA LEU A 610 37.35 31.79 -60.62
C LEU A 610 36.42 30.90 -59.80
N ARG A 611 36.19 31.26 -58.54
CA ARG A 611 35.31 30.52 -57.61
C ARG A 611 34.03 31.30 -57.35
N PHE A 612 32.89 30.67 -57.62
CA PHE A 612 31.55 31.16 -57.30
C PHE A 612 30.86 30.14 -56.37
N ASP A 613 30.97 30.35 -55.04
CA ASP A 613 30.51 29.42 -54.00
C ASP A 613 31.03 27.98 -54.18
N GLU A 614 30.20 27.08 -54.68
CA GLU A 614 30.47 25.65 -54.95
C GLU A 614 30.85 25.37 -56.42
N VAL A 615 30.88 26.40 -57.27
CA VAL A 615 31.14 26.27 -58.71
C VAL A 615 32.49 26.89 -59.05
N TYR A 616 33.33 26.13 -59.73
CA TYR A 616 34.59 26.60 -60.29
C TYR A 616 34.42 26.89 -61.78
N ALA A 617 34.98 28.00 -62.25
CA ALA A 617 34.91 28.40 -63.64
C ALA A 617 36.22 29.02 -64.09
N VAL A 618 36.50 28.99 -65.39
CA VAL A 618 37.64 29.66 -66.01
C VAL A 618 37.15 30.49 -67.19
N ARG A 619 37.75 31.64 -67.46
CA ARG A 619 37.40 32.41 -68.66
C ARG A 619 37.79 31.64 -69.92
N ALA A 620 36.88 31.61 -70.90
CA ALA A 620 37.08 30.84 -72.13
C ALA A 620 38.34 31.29 -72.89
N ASP A 621 38.57 32.60 -72.98
CA ASP A 621 39.72 33.19 -73.66
C ASP A 621 41.05 32.88 -72.95
N ALA A 622 41.07 32.99 -71.62
CA ALA A 622 42.25 32.69 -70.81
C ALA A 622 42.61 31.20 -70.83
N LEU A 623 41.60 30.32 -70.82
CA LEU A 623 41.79 28.88 -70.96
C LEU A 623 42.37 28.51 -72.34
N GLU A 624 41.83 29.09 -73.41
CA GLU A 624 42.31 28.80 -74.77
C GLU A 624 43.74 29.28 -74.99
N ALA A 625 44.08 30.47 -74.50
CA ALA A 625 45.44 30.98 -74.53
C ALA A 625 46.42 30.04 -73.78
N ALA A 626 46.06 29.60 -72.58
CA ALA A 626 46.90 28.69 -71.78
C ALA A 626 47.06 27.29 -72.41
N ILE A 627 46.01 26.77 -73.08
CA ILE A 627 46.11 25.51 -73.82
C ILE A 627 47.07 25.65 -75.02
N GLU A 628 47.01 26.77 -75.74
CA GLU A 628 47.84 26.99 -76.92
C GLU A 628 49.32 27.23 -76.58
N GLU A 629 49.58 27.96 -75.48
CA GLU A 629 50.92 28.10 -74.90
C GLU A 629 51.49 26.72 -74.53
N TRP A 630 50.71 25.91 -73.79
CA TRP A 630 51.13 24.56 -73.42
C TRP A 630 51.40 23.67 -74.64
N ARG A 631 50.56 23.74 -75.68
CA ARG A 631 50.76 22.96 -76.92
C ARG A 631 52.06 23.35 -77.62
N SER A 632 52.37 24.64 -77.67
CA SER A 632 53.60 25.16 -78.27
C SER A 632 54.84 24.66 -77.52
N GLU A 633 54.82 24.73 -76.19
CA GLU A 633 55.89 24.19 -75.35
C GLU A 633 56.02 22.67 -75.48
N HIS A 634 54.89 21.96 -75.51
CA HIS A 634 54.86 20.51 -75.64
C HIS A 634 55.42 20.05 -77.00
N GLN A 635 55.13 20.74 -78.10
CA GLN A 635 55.72 20.45 -79.40
C GLN A 635 57.25 20.62 -79.39
N LEU A 636 57.76 21.66 -78.74
CA LEU A 636 59.21 21.84 -78.57
C LEU A 636 59.82 20.72 -77.71
N TYR A 637 59.14 20.31 -76.64
CA TYR A 637 59.56 19.19 -75.80
C TYR A 637 59.63 17.87 -76.59
N VAL A 638 58.59 17.53 -77.36
CA VAL A 638 58.56 16.32 -78.20
C VAL A 638 59.67 16.34 -79.25
N ARG A 639 59.94 17.49 -79.89
CA ARG A 639 61.07 17.63 -80.83
C ARG A 639 62.42 17.35 -80.18
N ARG A 640 62.69 17.94 -79.00
CA ARG A 640 63.93 17.69 -78.25
C ARG A 640 64.07 16.22 -77.84
N MET A 641 62.98 15.60 -77.41
CA MET A 641 62.98 14.17 -77.05
C MET A 641 63.26 13.28 -78.26
N HIS A 642 62.72 13.60 -79.44
CA HIS A 642 63.03 12.88 -80.68
C HIS A 642 64.49 13.07 -81.11
N GLU A 643 65.05 14.27 -81.01
CA GLU A 643 66.48 14.53 -81.25
C GLU A 643 67.36 13.68 -80.32
N HIS A 644 67.06 13.68 -79.02
CA HIS A 644 67.82 12.91 -78.03
C HIS A 644 67.68 11.39 -78.20
N MET A 645 66.51 10.92 -78.65
CA MET A 645 66.28 9.52 -78.98
C MET A 645 67.08 9.10 -80.24
N LEU A 646 67.15 9.96 -81.26
CA LEU A 646 67.97 9.73 -82.45
C LEU A 646 69.46 9.71 -82.10
N GLU A 647 69.94 10.61 -81.23
CA GLU A 647 71.31 10.60 -80.71
C GLU A 647 71.64 9.29 -79.99
N ARG A 648 70.74 8.82 -79.10
CA ARG A 648 70.90 7.52 -78.42
C ARG A 648 70.93 6.34 -79.37
N ILE A 649 70.07 6.30 -80.37
CA ILE A 649 70.07 5.23 -81.38
C ILE A 649 71.38 5.25 -82.17
N VAL A 650 71.90 6.45 -82.50
CA VAL A 650 73.20 6.60 -83.18
C VAL A 650 74.36 6.14 -82.28
N GLU A 651 74.31 6.41 -80.97
CA GLU A 651 75.30 5.94 -79.98
C GLU A 651 75.23 4.42 -79.73
N GLU A 652 74.02 3.85 -79.65
CA GLU A 652 73.83 2.39 -79.59
C GLU A 652 74.32 1.72 -80.88
N TYR A 653 74.06 2.32 -82.04
CA TYR A 653 74.55 1.81 -83.33
C TYR A 653 76.09 1.91 -83.43
N ARG A 654 76.69 3.01 -82.96
CA ARG A 654 78.16 3.17 -82.89
C ARG A 654 78.81 2.18 -81.92
N SER A 655 78.19 1.95 -80.76
CA SER A 655 78.71 1.01 -79.75
C SER A 655 78.52 -0.47 -80.15
N GLN A 656 77.46 -0.81 -80.90
CA GLN A 656 77.29 -2.13 -81.51
C GLN A 656 78.35 -2.40 -82.59
N ARG A 657 78.66 -1.43 -83.48
CA ARG A 657 79.75 -1.60 -84.45
C ARG A 657 81.14 -1.74 -83.83
N LEU A 658 81.42 -1.05 -82.72
CA LEU A 658 82.64 -1.22 -81.92
C LEU A 658 82.75 -2.62 -81.29
N ARG A 659 81.63 -3.27 -80.99
CA ARG A 659 81.58 -4.66 -80.50
C ARG A 659 81.73 -5.69 -81.62
N GLU A 660 81.21 -5.43 -82.81
CA GLU A 660 81.36 -6.33 -83.98
C GLU A 660 82.78 -6.30 -84.56
N GLY A 661 83.46 -5.14 -84.57
CA GLY A 661 84.85 -5.02 -85.04
C GLY A 661 85.91 -5.69 -84.14
N ARG A 662 85.54 -6.16 -82.94
CA ARG A 662 86.42 -6.95 -82.03
C ARG A 662 86.24 -8.46 -82.18
N ARG A 663 85.36 -8.92 -83.08
CA ARG A 663 85.11 -10.36 -83.35
C ARG A 663 85.52 -10.80 -84.76
N SER A 664 86.28 -9.99 -85.49
CA SER A 664 86.97 -10.39 -86.73
C SER A 664 88.44 -10.68 -86.49
#